data_AF-A0A5X0ZF38-F1
#
_entry.id   AF-A0A5X0ZF38-F1
#
_cell.length_a   1.000
_cell.length_b   1.000
_cell.length_c   1.000
_cell.angle_alpha   90.00
_cell.angle_beta   90.00
_cell.angle_gamma   90.00
#
_symmetry.space_group_name_H-M   'P 1'
#
loop_
_entity.id
_entity.type
_entity.pdbx_description
1 polymer ?
#
loop_
_entity_poly.entity_id
_entity_poly.type
_entity_poly.pdbx_seq_one_letter_code
_entity_poly.pdbx_strand_id
1 'polypeptide(L)'
;MDAIEIARQRAEQLHYAAISRGLDPWKPYAFVVGEANSRSIDVEKCLQGSDELNGSRAFFDSAYRLITHEDSGSLFEQAFLVAHEIGHVELGDDTQDEYVIDIDPARTAEPAPSGIDRVVDYSHRQRREVQMDLFAREFLLPRSVVKKLHLECGMSCSDISSKLGAPFDVVAQQMLDAMLLPMVEHKPRQPEPDMSLNDKQIEAVRHRGKAFLLQAGPGTGKTRTLVARVESLFNDGIDPRRILLLTFSNKAAAEMSERIARKQPHAAAALWVGTFHGFGLDLLRRFHDLCDLPAEPRLMDRSEAVELLEEEFLRLNLVHYRNLYDPSQNIVDILNAISRAKDEVTDALQYRALAQEMLNSASSAEERETAERALEVAVVYDTYEKIKKQRGCLDFGDLVMRPVQLLETNEELRQQLQHNYQHVMVDEYQDVNRSSIRLLKALKPDGENLWVVGDAKQSIYRFRGASSFNISRFCVDDFPGGESQSLEINYRSVSEIVTAFSEFASEMKTGGIKSHLAANRLASGLLPEIQTVESGDLVSSALAESILRMREIGFSYRDQAVFCRGNEKLSALGQDLERLGIPVLFLGSLFERQEVKDLVALVSLLTDKRAMGLIRIACWPEFQMPMEDVTQVLEHFRITDNEPVNWDISSLSLSPEGLSSFEKIKNVLHGFSSASHPWFVLATVLLDRTSVVAQIATSEAVNGQARGIAIWQFMNFARQQFRGSGFPIMKMMTRIRRLLKLNDDRDLRQLPAATQNIDAVKLMTIHGAKGLEFPVVHLSGVNKDTIPGSYRGVKCPPPEGMVAGGNGSSEDIAKEAHENEQECLFYVAMSRAKDRLFFYGATTKGQNKSLRRLSDFLDRIGPVSRNATTPILKLPIAPENKPLPVEFQGDVNFSANALDLYNNCPRRFLYTYLLSIGGRRQETAFMQMHEAVRDVLQTITRLGNGHVLDWQPILETAFVKQGLHEHGYVDDYRNIAEKMLTFFTQS
;
A
#
# COMPACT_ATOMS: atom_id res chain seq x y z
N MET A 1 2.73 -0.63 -22.37
CA MET A 1 3.97 -0.89 -21.62
C MET A 1 4.14 0.32 -20.73
N ASP A 2 4.79 0.22 -19.57
CA ASP A 2 4.98 1.42 -18.75
C ASP A 2 5.78 2.48 -19.53
N ALA A 3 5.37 3.75 -19.45
CA ALA A 3 6.05 4.87 -20.11
C ALA A 3 7.48 5.02 -19.57
N ILE A 4 7.69 4.72 -18.28
CA ILE A 4 9.01 4.67 -17.63
C ILE A 4 9.90 3.62 -18.29
N GLU A 5 9.39 2.42 -18.57
CA GLU A 5 10.22 1.35 -19.15
C GLU A 5 10.50 1.61 -20.65
N ILE A 6 9.58 2.27 -21.36
CA ILE A 6 9.85 2.76 -22.73
C ILE A 6 10.97 3.81 -22.70
N ALA A 7 10.93 4.77 -21.78
CA ALA A 7 11.97 5.78 -21.61
C ALA A 7 13.33 5.13 -21.31
N ARG A 8 13.36 4.14 -20.39
CA ARG A 8 14.56 3.37 -20.07
C ARG A 8 15.14 2.63 -21.27
N GLN A 9 14.33 1.88 -22.00
CA GLN A 9 14.77 1.17 -23.21
C GLN A 9 15.30 2.15 -24.26
N ARG A 10 14.74 3.36 -24.35
CA ARG A 10 15.21 4.38 -25.28
C ARG A 10 16.52 5.02 -24.84
N ALA A 11 16.66 5.32 -23.55
CA ALA A 11 17.89 5.79 -22.93
C ALA A 11 19.05 4.78 -23.09
N GLU A 12 18.78 3.49 -22.89
CA GLU A 12 19.76 2.41 -23.09
C GLU A 12 20.19 2.30 -24.57
N GLN A 13 19.25 2.33 -25.52
CA GLN A 13 19.58 2.40 -26.95
C GLN A 13 20.45 3.61 -27.26
N LEU A 14 20.16 4.76 -26.64
CA LEU A 14 20.90 5.98 -26.85
C LEU A 14 22.32 5.90 -26.28
N HIS A 15 22.50 5.30 -25.10
CA HIS A 15 23.79 5.05 -24.47
C HIS A 15 24.70 4.24 -25.39
N TYR A 16 24.22 3.11 -25.92
CA TYR A 16 24.99 2.29 -26.86
C TYR A 16 25.25 3.02 -28.19
N ALA A 17 24.33 3.85 -28.67
CA ALA A 17 24.54 4.67 -29.86
C ALA A 17 25.64 5.72 -29.64
N ALA A 18 25.65 6.42 -28.49
CA ALA A 18 26.68 7.37 -28.09
C ALA A 18 28.07 6.71 -27.98
N ILE A 19 28.16 5.52 -27.36
CA ILE A 19 29.40 4.74 -27.32
C ILE A 19 29.88 4.37 -28.73
N SER A 20 28.98 3.96 -29.64
CA SER A 20 29.37 3.63 -31.01
C SER A 20 29.86 4.83 -31.84
N ARG A 21 29.52 6.07 -31.44
CA ARG A 21 30.11 7.31 -31.94
C ARG A 21 31.50 7.63 -31.35
N GLY A 22 31.98 6.85 -30.39
CA GLY A 22 33.28 7.03 -29.73
C GLY A 22 33.25 7.86 -28.45
N LEU A 23 32.07 8.12 -27.88
CA LEU A 23 31.93 8.82 -26.59
C LEU A 23 32.25 7.88 -25.42
N ASP A 24 32.99 8.39 -24.42
CA ASP A 24 33.47 7.63 -23.26
C ASP A 24 32.48 7.74 -22.08
N PRO A 25 31.75 6.68 -21.71
CA PRO A 25 30.73 6.73 -20.66
C PRO A 25 31.32 6.95 -19.26
N TRP A 26 32.64 6.77 -19.08
CA TRP A 26 33.31 7.09 -17.80
C TRP A 26 33.63 8.58 -17.64
N LYS A 27 33.28 9.41 -18.63
CA LYS A 27 33.38 10.87 -18.57
C LYS A 27 31.98 11.47 -18.73
N PRO A 28 31.09 11.32 -17.74
CA PRO A 28 29.65 11.51 -17.92
C PRO A 28 29.29 12.87 -18.52
N TYR A 29 29.93 13.97 -18.09
CA TYR A 29 29.66 15.29 -18.65
C TYR A 29 30.05 15.41 -20.14
N ALA A 30 31.23 14.94 -20.52
CA ALA A 30 31.67 14.93 -21.91
C ALA A 30 30.85 13.96 -22.79
N PHE A 31 30.33 12.89 -22.19
CA PHE A 31 29.45 11.93 -22.85
C PHE A 31 28.12 12.56 -23.24
N VAL A 32 27.43 13.24 -22.32
CA VAL A 32 26.12 13.86 -22.59
C VAL A 32 26.23 15.12 -23.43
N VAL A 33 27.28 15.93 -23.26
CA VAL A 33 27.55 17.09 -24.14
C VAL A 33 27.89 16.62 -25.56
N GLY A 34 28.64 15.53 -25.71
CA GLY A 34 28.89 14.88 -27.00
C GLY A 34 27.60 14.39 -27.67
N GLU A 35 26.63 13.91 -26.89
CA GLU A 35 25.32 13.51 -27.39
C GLU A 35 24.49 14.72 -27.84
N ALA A 36 24.36 15.76 -27.00
CA ALA A 36 23.66 17.00 -27.32
C ALA A 36 24.21 17.64 -28.62
N ASN A 37 25.54 17.78 -28.72
CA ASN A 37 26.20 18.28 -29.92
C ASN A 37 25.86 17.46 -31.17
N SER A 38 25.72 16.12 -31.05
CA SER A 38 25.35 15.25 -32.18
C SER A 38 23.91 15.46 -32.67
N ARG A 39 23.07 16.11 -31.85
CA ARG A 39 21.67 16.50 -32.12
C ARG A 39 21.52 17.96 -32.55
N SER A 40 22.64 18.66 -32.75
CA SER A 40 22.69 20.11 -32.92
C SER A 40 21.93 20.82 -31.78
N ILE A 41 22.35 20.51 -30.56
CA ILE A 41 21.91 21.15 -29.32
C ILE A 41 23.18 21.62 -28.61
N ASP A 42 23.30 22.94 -28.40
CA ASP A 42 24.40 23.51 -27.65
C ASP A 42 24.17 23.34 -26.14
N VAL A 43 25.22 23.37 -25.32
CA VAL A 43 25.13 23.20 -23.87
C VAL A 43 25.93 24.28 -23.16
N GLU A 44 25.24 25.09 -22.34
CA GLU A 44 25.84 26.19 -21.57
C GLU A 44 25.65 26.02 -20.05
N LYS A 45 26.61 26.59 -19.32
CA LYS A 45 26.68 26.59 -17.86
C LYS A 45 26.31 27.96 -17.32
N CYS A 46 25.43 27.99 -16.32
CA CYS A 46 25.07 29.21 -15.59
C CYS A 46 25.28 29.04 -14.08
N LEU A 47 25.20 30.14 -13.33
CA LEU A 47 25.29 30.10 -11.87
C LEU A 47 24.03 29.50 -11.24
N GLN A 48 24.19 28.83 -10.10
CA GLN A 48 23.08 28.28 -9.32
C GLN A 48 22.04 29.36 -8.97
N GLY A 49 20.77 29.10 -9.27
CA GLY A 49 19.68 30.06 -9.03
C GLY A 49 19.75 31.33 -9.88
N SER A 50 20.33 31.27 -11.09
CA SER A 50 20.29 32.37 -12.06
C SER A 50 18.86 32.68 -12.53
N ASP A 51 18.60 33.94 -12.88
CA ASP A 51 17.31 34.36 -13.47
C ASP A 51 17.03 33.63 -14.80
N GLU A 52 18.09 33.24 -15.52
CA GLU A 52 18.05 32.47 -16.78
C GLU A 52 17.42 31.08 -16.61
N LEU A 53 17.55 30.46 -15.43
CA LEU A 53 16.89 29.20 -15.10
C LEU A 53 15.51 29.38 -14.46
N ASN A 54 15.10 30.60 -14.10
CA ASN A 54 13.79 30.91 -13.49
C ASN A 54 13.40 29.96 -12.33
N GLY A 55 14.37 29.65 -11.45
CA GLY A 55 14.21 28.74 -10.30
C GLY A 55 14.35 27.25 -10.62
N SER A 56 14.70 26.89 -11.86
CA SER A 56 15.06 25.53 -12.28
C SER A 56 16.54 25.21 -12.03
N ARG A 57 16.92 23.94 -12.27
CA ARG A 57 18.32 23.48 -12.32
C ARG A 57 18.84 23.24 -13.75
N ALA A 58 17.94 23.02 -14.71
CA ALA A 58 18.25 22.77 -16.11
C ALA A 58 17.04 23.14 -17.00
N PHE A 59 17.30 23.59 -18.21
CA PHE A 59 16.26 24.00 -19.14
C PHE A 59 16.72 23.83 -20.59
N PHE A 60 15.88 23.21 -21.42
CA PHE A 60 16.02 23.20 -22.87
C PHE A 60 15.21 24.32 -23.54
N ASP A 61 15.90 25.28 -24.15
CA ASP A 61 15.29 26.27 -25.04
C ASP A 61 15.08 25.67 -26.44
N SER A 62 13.81 25.47 -26.80
CA SER A 62 13.41 24.88 -28.07
C SER A 62 13.72 25.76 -29.30
N ALA A 63 13.75 27.09 -29.13
CA ALA A 63 13.93 28.06 -30.20
C ALA A 63 15.40 28.25 -30.59
N TYR A 64 16.30 28.27 -29.61
CA TYR A 64 17.75 28.34 -29.83
C TYR A 64 18.43 26.97 -29.89
N ARG A 65 17.73 25.89 -29.51
CA ARG A 65 18.27 24.53 -29.33
C ARG A 65 19.44 24.52 -28.35
N LEU A 66 19.22 25.11 -27.18
CA LEU A 66 20.23 25.30 -26.14
C LEU A 66 19.79 24.61 -24.86
N ILE A 67 20.66 23.80 -24.26
CA ILE A 67 20.49 23.32 -22.87
C ILE A 67 21.31 24.22 -21.96
N THR A 68 20.64 24.94 -21.07
CA THR A 68 21.28 25.71 -20.00
C THR A 68 21.13 24.95 -18.68
N HIS A 69 22.21 24.78 -17.92
CA HIS A 69 22.15 24.10 -16.62
C HIS A 69 23.03 24.75 -15.55
N GLU A 70 22.76 24.45 -14.28
CA GLU A 70 23.58 24.91 -13.16
C GLU A 70 25.00 24.33 -13.21
N ASP A 71 26.01 25.16 -12.99
CA ASP A 71 27.39 24.73 -12.67
C ASP A 71 27.51 24.37 -11.17
N SER A 72 26.64 23.47 -10.70
CA SER A 72 26.58 22.99 -9.31
C SER A 72 26.97 21.51 -9.21
N GLY A 73 27.49 21.09 -8.04
CA GLY A 73 27.82 19.69 -7.74
C GLY A 73 29.00 19.09 -8.52
N SER A 74 28.97 17.76 -8.65
CA SER A 74 29.94 16.95 -9.40
C SER A 74 29.71 16.99 -10.91
N LEU A 75 30.72 16.60 -11.70
CA LEU A 75 30.57 16.41 -13.15
C LEU A 75 29.50 15.38 -13.52
N PHE A 76 29.19 14.41 -12.63
CA PHE A 76 28.09 13.47 -12.85
C PHE A 76 26.73 14.16 -12.65
N GLU A 77 26.57 14.98 -11.61
CA GLU A 77 25.31 15.73 -11.38
C GLU A 77 25.04 16.73 -12.51
N GLN A 78 26.08 17.43 -12.99
CA GLN A 78 25.97 18.28 -14.18
C GLN A 78 25.61 17.48 -15.43
N ALA A 79 26.17 16.28 -15.59
CA ALA A 79 25.80 15.41 -16.70
C ALA A 79 24.36 14.91 -16.60
N PHE A 80 23.87 14.68 -15.38
CA PHE A 80 22.49 14.26 -15.13
C PHE A 80 21.50 15.35 -15.53
N LEU A 81 21.78 16.61 -15.20
CA LEU A 81 21.00 17.77 -15.63
C LEU A 81 20.86 17.82 -17.15
N VAL A 82 21.97 17.72 -17.90
CA VAL A 82 21.93 17.70 -19.37
C VAL A 82 21.23 16.45 -19.92
N ALA A 83 21.39 15.29 -19.28
CA ALA A 83 20.73 14.05 -19.68
C ALA A 83 19.20 14.07 -19.44
N HIS A 84 18.73 14.82 -18.43
CA HIS A 84 17.30 15.03 -18.15
C HIS A 84 16.66 15.83 -19.30
N GLU A 85 17.29 16.94 -19.71
CA GLU A 85 16.83 17.74 -20.86
C GLU A 85 16.88 16.96 -22.20
N ILE A 86 17.91 16.14 -22.41
CA ILE A 86 17.95 15.21 -23.57
C ILE A 86 16.76 14.24 -23.54
N GLY A 87 16.27 13.86 -22.35
CA GLY A 87 15.06 13.04 -22.18
C GLY A 87 13.80 13.70 -22.71
N HIS A 88 13.56 14.97 -22.36
CA HIS A 88 12.45 15.77 -22.90
C HIS A 88 12.50 15.83 -24.43
N VAL A 89 13.69 16.10 -25.00
CA VAL A 89 13.88 16.15 -26.46
C VAL A 89 13.68 14.77 -27.13
N GLU A 90 14.17 13.69 -26.54
CA GLU A 90 14.07 12.34 -27.12
C GLU A 90 12.64 11.78 -27.07
N LEU A 91 11.85 12.15 -26.06
CA LEU A 91 10.49 11.63 -25.87
C LEU A 91 9.40 12.54 -26.46
N GLY A 92 9.77 13.65 -27.10
CA GLY A 92 8.88 14.51 -27.90
C GLY A 92 8.20 15.63 -27.12
N ASP A 93 8.84 16.12 -26.05
CA ASP A 93 8.36 17.24 -25.23
C ASP A 93 9.05 18.57 -25.60
N ASP A 94 9.80 18.61 -26.70
CA ASP A 94 10.56 19.76 -27.26
C ASP A 94 9.72 20.96 -27.75
N THR A 95 8.45 21.03 -27.34
CA THR A 95 7.48 22.08 -27.71
C THR A 95 6.85 22.78 -26.50
N GLN A 96 7.34 22.50 -25.28
CA GLN A 96 6.86 23.10 -24.03
C GLN A 96 8.02 23.72 -23.26
N ASP A 97 8.21 25.03 -23.41
CA ASP A 97 9.21 25.81 -22.65
C ASP A 97 8.73 25.98 -21.18
N GLU A 98 8.87 24.94 -20.35
CA GLU A 98 8.54 24.94 -18.91
C GLU A 98 9.76 24.65 -18.02
N TYR A 99 9.89 25.37 -16.90
CA TYR A 99 11.05 25.31 -16.00
C TYR A 99 10.92 24.24 -14.90
N VAL A 100 11.93 23.38 -14.69
CA VAL A 100 11.87 22.19 -13.80
C VAL A 100 12.47 22.44 -12.40
N ILE A 101 11.70 22.33 -11.33
CA ILE A 101 12.13 22.76 -9.97
C ILE A 101 12.82 21.65 -9.14
N ASP A 102 12.53 20.37 -9.36
CA ASP A 102 12.99 19.26 -8.50
C ASP A 102 13.51 18.04 -9.31
N ILE A 103 14.82 18.02 -9.57
CA ILE A 103 15.54 16.95 -10.29
C ILE A 103 16.29 16.07 -9.27
N ASP A 104 15.92 14.78 -9.14
CA ASP A 104 16.55 13.81 -8.21
C ASP A 104 17.25 12.67 -8.98
N PRO A 105 18.59 12.70 -9.09
CA PRO A 105 19.35 11.62 -9.73
C PRO A 105 19.11 10.22 -9.17
N ALA A 106 18.75 10.11 -7.90
CA ALA A 106 18.49 8.85 -7.24
C ALA A 106 16.99 8.47 -7.21
N ARG A 107 16.09 9.17 -7.91
CA ARG A 107 14.63 8.95 -7.82
C ARG A 107 14.19 7.49 -8.09
N THR A 108 13.20 6.98 -7.36
CA THR A 108 12.70 5.60 -7.54
C THR A 108 11.77 5.48 -8.74
N ALA A 109 11.76 4.30 -9.39
CA ALA A 109 10.92 4.06 -10.57
C ALA A 109 9.43 3.84 -10.25
N GLU A 110 9.09 3.42 -9.04
CA GLU A 110 7.71 3.34 -8.57
C GLU A 110 7.37 4.57 -7.72
N PRO A 111 6.10 5.00 -7.70
CA PRO A 111 5.63 6.10 -6.87
C PRO A 111 5.70 5.73 -5.37
N ALA A 112 5.61 6.74 -4.50
CA ALA A 112 5.95 6.60 -3.09
C ALA A 112 5.26 5.41 -2.36
N PRO A 113 5.88 4.80 -1.34
CA PRO A 113 5.37 3.56 -0.73
C PRO A 113 3.99 3.70 -0.04
N SER A 114 3.63 4.90 0.44
CA SER A 114 2.34 5.16 1.09
C SER A 114 1.32 5.73 0.09
N GLY A 115 0.06 5.31 0.18
CA GLY A 115 -1.00 5.81 -0.69
C GLY A 115 -1.26 7.33 -0.60
N ILE A 116 -0.77 8.00 0.45
CA ILE A 116 -0.93 9.44 0.61
C ILE A 116 0.22 10.26 -0.03
N ASP A 117 1.46 9.81 0.10
CA ASP A 117 2.59 10.40 -0.64
C ASP A 117 2.35 10.28 -2.16
N ARG A 118 1.74 9.19 -2.62
CA ARG A 118 1.29 9.02 -4.02
C ARG A 118 0.26 10.04 -4.48
N VAL A 119 -0.38 10.82 -3.62
CA VAL A 119 -1.24 11.94 -4.05
C VAL A 119 -0.38 13.17 -4.38
N VAL A 120 0.71 13.38 -3.64
CA VAL A 120 1.69 14.44 -3.87
C VAL A 120 2.39 14.26 -5.22
N ASP A 121 2.77 13.01 -5.56
CA ASP A 121 3.51 12.66 -6.79
C ASP A 121 2.68 12.77 -8.09
N TYR A 122 1.36 12.99 -8.00
CA TYR A 122 0.45 12.50 -9.04
C TYR A 122 0.01 13.49 -10.13
N SER A 123 0.54 14.70 -10.17
CA SER A 123 0.35 15.56 -11.34
C SER A 123 0.97 14.91 -12.60
N HIS A 124 0.41 15.21 -13.78
CA HIS A 124 0.96 14.71 -15.05
C HIS A 124 2.41 15.18 -15.26
N ARG A 125 2.69 16.44 -14.89
CA ARG A 125 4.02 17.06 -14.90
C ARG A 125 5.03 16.28 -14.05
N GLN A 126 4.76 16.07 -12.76
CA GLN A 126 5.67 15.31 -11.90
C GLN A 126 5.96 13.89 -12.43
N ARG A 127 4.98 13.23 -13.06
CA ARG A 127 5.23 11.92 -13.68
C ARG A 127 6.13 11.99 -14.91
N ARG A 128 6.13 13.10 -15.67
CA ARG A 128 7.12 13.38 -16.71
C ARG A 128 8.50 13.66 -16.13
N GLU A 129 8.61 14.51 -15.10
CA GLU A 129 9.90 14.76 -14.43
C GLU A 129 10.52 13.46 -13.89
N VAL A 130 9.69 12.59 -13.25
CA VAL A 130 10.12 11.25 -12.81
C VAL A 130 10.59 10.40 -14.00
N GLN A 131 9.89 10.46 -15.14
CA GLN A 131 10.28 9.73 -16.35
C GLN A 131 11.62 10.25 -16.91
N MET A 132 11.88 11.56 -16.87
CA MET A 132 13.13 12.16 -17.33
C MET A 132 14.30 11.92 -16.37
N ASP A 133 14.09 11.94 -15.06
CA ASP A 133 15.08 11.52 -14.07
C ASP A 133 15.51 10.05 -14.30
N LEU A 134 14.54 9.18 -14.58
CA LEU A 134 14.80 7.77 -14.87
C LEU A 134 15.44 7.56 -16.25
N PHE A 135 15.06 8.36 -17.26
CA PHE A 135 15.75 8.40 -18.56
C PHE A 135 17.21 8.81 -18.39
N ALA A 136 17.47 9.91 -17.67
CA ALA A 136 18.82 10.45 -17.44
C ALA A 136 19.72 9.45 -16.71
N ARG A 137 19.22 8.79 -15.65
CA ARG A 137 19.96 7.74 -14.94
C ARG A 137 20.26 6.56 -15.85
N GLU A 138 19.28 6.11 -16.64
CA GLU A 138 19.44 4.96 -17.54
C GLU A 138 20.37 5.29 -18.72
N PHE A 139 20.37 6.54 -19.21
CA PHE A 139 21.24 6.99 -20.30
C PHE A 139 22.70 7.13 -19.84
N LEU A 140 22.94 7.62 -18.62
CA LEU A 140 24.28 7.69 -18.03
C LEU A 140 24.79 6.32 -17.60
N LEU A 141 23.92 5.47 -17.05
CA LEU A 141 24.29 4.23 -16.40
C LEU A 141 23.21 3.13 -16.59
N PRO A 142 23.12 2.48 -17.78
CA PRO A 142 22.06 1.51 -18.05
C PRO A 142 22.09 0.30 -17.11
N ARG A 143 20.91 -0.25 -16.77
CA ARG A 143 20.75 -1.44 -15.92
C ARG A 143 21.51 -2.65 -16.46
N SER A 144 21.58 -2.84 -17.78
CA SER A 144 22.37 -3.88 -18.42
C SER A 144 23.88 -3.70 -18.21
N VAL A 145 24.38 -2.48 -18.36
CA VAL A 145 25.79 -2.12 -18.14
C VAL A 145 26.16 -2.32 -16.66
N VAL A 146 25.34 -1.84 -15.73
CA VAL A 146 25.53 -2.06 -14.28
C VAL A 146 25.53 -3.56 -13.93
N LYS A 147 24.60 -4.33 -14.50
CA LYS A 147 24.54 -5.78 -14.32
C LYS A 147 25.82 -6.47 -14.77
N LYS A 148 26.37 -6.06 -15.90
CA LYS A 148 27.67 -6.54 -16.40
C LYS A 148 28.82 -6.13 -15.49
N LEU A 149 28.91 -4.87 -15.10
CA LEU A 149 30.00 -4.36 -14.24
C LEU A 149 30.05 -5.06 -12.88
N HIS A 150 28.89 -5.33 -12.28
CA HIS A 150 28.81 -6.00 -10.99
C HIS A 150 29.02 -7.52 -11.11
N LEU A 151 28.29 -8.20 -12.00
CA LEU A 151 28.29 -9.68 -12.07
C LEU A 151 29.47 -10.26 -12.85
N GLU A 152 29.95 -9.59 -13.91
CA GLU A 152 31.06 -10.08 -14.75
C GLU A 152 32.40 -9.42 -14.39
N CYS A 153 32.41 -8.12 -14.08
CA CYS A 153 33.64 -7.38 -13.75
C CYS A 153 33.93 -7.29 -12.25
N GLY A 154 33.03 -7.74 -11.38
CA GLY A 154 33.23 -7.77 -9.93
C GLY A 154 33.31 -6.40 -9.24
N MET A 155 32.81 -5.33 -9.89
CA MET A 155 32.82 -3.99 -9.31
C MET A 155 31.73 -3.83 -8.25
N SER A 156 32.08 -3.24 -7.10
CA SER A 156 31.13 -2.82 -6.07
C SER A 156 30.38 -1.53 -6.47
N CYS A 157 29.34 -1.17 -5.72
CA CYS A 157 28.67 0.13 -5.86
C CYS A 157 29.65 1.28 -5.61
N SER A 158 30.49 1.15 -4.57
CA SER A 158 31.56 2.11 -4.27
C SER A 158 32.57 2.26 -5.41
N ASP A 159 32.97 1.17 -6.09
CA ASP A 159 33.89 1.23 -7.23
C ASP A 159 33.27 1.96 -8.43
N ILE A 160 32.00 1.67 -8.75
CA ILE A 160 31.27 2.29 -9.85
C ILE A 160 31.03 3.79 -9.55
N SER A 161 30.60 4.11 -8.33
CA SER A 161 30.41 5.48 -7.83
C SER A 161 31.71 6.29 -7.92
N SER A 162 32.81 5.78 -7.38
CA SER A 162 34.12 6.42 -7.43
C SER A 162 34.60 6.65 -8.87
N LYS A 163 34.44 5.66 -9.75
CA LYS A 163 34.93 5.73 -11.14
C LYS A 163 34.10 6.66 -12.04
N LEU A 164 32.79 6.82 -11.77
CA LEU A 164 31.94 7.79 -12.48
C LEU A 164 31.99 9.20 -11.87
N GLY A 165 32.45 9.33 -10.62
CA GLY A 165 32.25 10.56 -9.83
C GLY A 165 30.77 10.77 -9.46
N ALA A 166 29.98 9.70 -9.42
CA ALA A 166 28.54 9.73 -9.14
C ALA A 166 28.27 9.57 -7.63
N PRO A 167 27.25 10.24 -7.07
CA PRO A 167 26.84 9.99 -5.68
C PRO A 167 26.48 8.51 -5.46
N PHE A 168 26.89 7.94 -4.32
CA PHE A 168 26.66 6.53 -4.00
C PHE A 168 25.18 6.12 -4.16
N ASP A 169 24.27 6.96 -3.67
CA ASP A 169 22.83 6.68 -3.67
C ASP A 169 22.25 6.49 -5.09
N VAL A 170 22.80 7.19 -6.10
CA VAL A 170 22.38 7.06 -7.51
C VAL A 170 22.77 5.70 -8.06
N VAL A 171 24.03 5.31 -7.86
CA VAL A 171 24.58 4.02 -8.31
C VAL A 171 23.89 2.87 -7.58
N ALA A 172 23.71 3.02 -6.26
CA ALA A 172 23.03 2.03 -5.43
C ALA A 172 21.58 1.83 -5.88
N GLN A 173 20.81 2.90 -6.14
CA GLN A 173 19.45 2.76 -6.67
C GLN A 173 19.44 2.07 -8.03
N GLN A 174 20.36 2.42 -8.94
CA GLN A 174 20.43 1.80 -10.26
C GLN A 174 20.85 0.33 -10.19
N MET A 175 21.74 -0.05 -9.26
CA MET A 175 22.09 -1.44 -8.97
C MET A 175 20.91 -2.22 -8.38
N LEU A 176 20.16 -1.65 -7.43
CA LEU A 176 18.95 -2.28 -6.88
C LEU A 176 17.91 -2.51 -7.99
N ASP A 177 17.64 -1.50 -8.84
CA ASP A 177 16.74 -1.63 -9.99
C ASP A 177 17.25 -2.68 -11.01
N ALA A 178 18.55 -2.74 -11.28
CA ALA A 178 19.16 -3.67 -12.24
C ALA A 178 19.25 -5.13 -11.74
N MET A 179 19.44 -5.34 -10.44
CA MET A 179 19.65 -6.67 -9.85
C MET A 179 18.35 -7.31 -9.33
N LEU A 180 17.43 -6.52 -8.76
CA LEU A 180 16.30 -7.04 -7.99
C LEU A 180 14.96 -7.00 -8.74
N LEU A 181 14.84 -6.18 -9.78
CA LEU A 181 13.69 -6.18 -10.69
C LEU A 181 14.03 -6.98 -11.95
N PRO A 182 13.05 -7.69 -12.55
CA PRO A 182 13.25 -8.30 -13.85
C PRO A 182 13.56 -7.23 -14.91
N MET A 183 14.29 -7.62 -15.95
CA MET A 183 14.41 -6.83 -17.18
C MET A 183 13.16 -7.05 -18.03
N VAL A 184 12.54 -5.97 -18.50
CA VAL A 184 11.31 -6.07 -19.29
C VAL A 184 11.68 -6.25 -20.76
N GLU A 185 11.55 -7.48 -21.28
CA GLU A 185 11.71 -7.73 -22.71
C GLU A 185 10.71 -6.88 -23.53
N HIS A 186 11.23 -6.14 -24.51
CA HIS A 186 10.40 -5.47 -25.51
C HIS A 186 9.79 -6.49 -26.48
N LYS A 187 8.64 -7.06 -26.11
CA LYS A 187 7.69 -7.62 -27.07
C LYS A 187 6.78 -6.48 -27.53
N PRO A 188 6.83 -6.06 -28.82
CA PRO A 188 5.92 -5.04 -29.31
C PRO A 188 4.49 -5.55 -29.11
N ARG A 189 3.74 -4.88 -28.22
CA ARG A 189 2.32 -5.21 -28.02
C ARG A 189 1.64 -4.95 -29.36
N GLN A 190 1.12 -6.01 -30.00
CA GLN A 190 0.30 -5.84 -31.19
C GLN A 190 -0.78 -4.81 -30.87
N PRO A 191 -1.00 -3.79 -31.71
CA PRO A 191 -2.05 -2.82 -31.47
C PRO A 191 -3.37 -3.57 -31.35
N GLU A 192 -4.04 -3.41 -30.21
CA GLU A 192 -5.38 -3.97 -30.03
C GLU A 192 -6.27 -3.38 -31.14
N PRO A 193 -6.99 -4.21 -31.90
CA PRO A 193 -7.80 -3.73 -33.01
C PRO A 193 -8.86 -2.75 -32.49
N ASP A 194 -8.97 -1.56 -33.10
CA ASP A 194 -9.86 -0.49 -32.61
C ASP A 194 -11.34 -0.71 -32.99
N MET A 195 -11.96 -1.75 -32.42
CA MET A 195 -13.42 -1.90 -32.31
C MET A 195 -14.17 -2.34 -33.59
N SER A 196 -15.16 -1.59 -34.11
CA SER A 196 -15.56 -0.19 -33.87
C SER A 196 -16.28 0.09 -32.53
N LEU A 197 -16.72 1.34 -32.28
CA LEU A 197 -17.77 1.61 -31.28
C LEU A 197 -19.12 1.10 -31.82
N ASN A 198 -20.04 0.73 -30.93
CA ASN A 198 -21.44 0.43 -31.29
C ASN A 198 -22.33 1.68 -31.17
N ASP A 199 -23.56 1.60 -31.70
CA ASP A 199 -24.48 2.75 -31.77
C ASP A 199 -24.75 3.41 -30.40
N LYS A 200 -24.94 2.59 -29.35
CA LYS A 200 -25.15 3.09 -27.97
C LYS A 200 -23.92 3.79 -27.41
N GLN A 201 -22.71 3.28 -27.70
CA GLN A 201 -21.47 3.97 -27.34
C GLN A 201 -21.31 5.28 -28.11
N ILE A 202 -21.68 5.34 -29.39
CA ILE A 202 -21.63 6.56 -30.22
C ILE A 202 -22.62 7.61 -29.69
N GLU A 203 -23.83 7.20 -29.30
CA GLU A 203 -24.83 8.06 -28.64
C GLU A 203 -24.27 8.67 -27.34
N ALA A 204 -23.72 7.86 -26.44
CA ALA A 204 -23.11 8.31 -25.18
C ALA A 204 -21.88 9.24 -25.39
N VAL A 205 -21.09 9.01 -26.43
CA VAL A 205 -19.97 9.87 -26.85
C VAL A 205 -20.47 11.24 -27.31
N ARG A 206 -21.57 11.28 -28.08
CA ARG A 206 -22.14 12.51 -28.65
C ARG A 206 -22.96 13.35 -27.66
N HIS A 207 -23.36 12.81 -26.51
CA HIS A 207 -24.17 13.55 -25.53
C HIS A 207 -23.54 14.89 -25.09
N ARG A 208 -24.31 15.98 -25.05
CA ARG A 208 -23.91 17.33 -24.59
C ARG A 208 -25.06 17.95 -23.78
N GLY A 209 -24.81 19.02 -23.04
CA GLY A 209 -25.87 19.73 -22.31
C GLY A 209 -26.15 19.09 -20.94
N LYS A 210 -27.19 18.29 -20.77
CA LYS A 210 -27.61 17.82 -19.44
C LYS A 210 -26.59 16.90 -18.73
N ALA A 211 -26.80 16.67 -17.44
CA ALA A 211 -26.12 15.62 -16.68
C ALA A 211 -26.39 14.26 -17.31
N PHE A 212 -25.36 13.42 -17.46
CA PHE A 212 -25.47 12.12 -18.12
C PHE A 212 -24.82 10.99 -17.33
N LEU A 213 -25.55 9.92 -17.09
CA LEU A 213 -25.07 8.69 -16.47
C LEU A 213 -25.02 7.54 -17.48
N LEU A 214 -23.81 7.16 -17.89
CA LEU A 214 -23.58 5.93 -18.64
C LEU A 214 -23.49 4.75 -17.66
N GLN A 215 -24.50 3.88 -17.67
CA GLN A 215 -24.48 2.62 -16.93
C GLN A 215 -23.73 1.57 -17.75
N ALA A 216 -22.49 1.26 -17.35
CA ALA A 216 -21.58 0.44 -18.13
C ALA A 216 -21.11 -0.77 -17.32
N GLY A 217 -21.79 -1.91 -17.52
CA GLY A 217 -21.45 -3.19 -16.89
C GLY A 217 -20.03 -3.69 -17.23
N PRO A 218 -19.56 -4.75 -16.56
CA PRO A 218 -18.22 -5.27 -16.78
C PRO A 218 -18.01 -5.69 -18.24
N GLY A 219 -16.85 -5.37 -18.80
CA GLY A 219 -16.49 -5.74 -20.18
C GLY A 219 -17.25 -5.01 -21.30
N THR A 220 -18.06 -3.98 -21.00
CA THR A 220 -18.89 -3.26 -22.00
C THR A 220 -18.16 -2.18 -22.81
N GLY A 221 -16.87 -1.95 -22.57
CA GLY A 221 -16.10 -0.90 -23.25
C GLY A 221 -16.20 0.49 -22.60
N LYS A 222 -16.54 0.56 -21.30
CA LYS A 222 -16.54 1.77 -20.45
C LYS A 222 -15.38 2.73 -20.73
N THR A 223 -14.14 2.28 -20.48
CA THR A 223 -12.89 3.04 -20.69
C THR A 223 -12.78 3.57 -22.12
N ARG A 224 -13.09 2.74 -23.12
CA ARG A 224 -13.02 3.10 -24.54
C ARG A 224 -14.05 4.16 -24.93
N THR A 225 -15.25 4.09 -24.36
CA THR A 225 -16.32 5.08 -24.56
C THR A 225 -15.94 6.42 -23.95
N LEU A 226 -15.29 6.42 -22.77
CA LEU A 226 -14.80 7.63 -22.11
C LEU A 226 -13.68 8.31 -22.93
N VAL A 227 -12.66 7.56 -23.38
CA VAL A 227 -11.59 8.09 -24.24
C VAL A 227 -12.15 8.68 -25.54
N ALA A 228 -13.05 7.96 -26.24
CA ALA A 228 -13.67 8.44 -27.46
C ALA A 228 -14.56 9.69 -27.25
N ARG A 229 -15.12 9.88 -26.05
CA ARG A 229 -15.83 11.11 -25.68
C ARG A 229 -14.87 12.30 -25.54
N VAL A 230 -13.70 12.10 -24.92
CA VAL A 230 -12.67 13.15 -24.85
C VAL A 230 -12.20 13.55 -26.25
N GLU A 231 -11.91 12.56 -27.12
CA GLU A 231 -11.60 12.81 -28.54
C GLU A 231 -12.70 13.62 -29.25
N SER A 232 -13.97 13.30 -29.00
CA SER A 232 -15.10 14.03 -29.57
C SER A 232 -15.18 15.49 -29.08
N LEU A 233 -14.81 15.80 -27.83
CA LEU A 233 -14.78 17.17 -27.34
C LEU A 233 -13.64 17.98 -27.97
N PHE A 234 -12.47 17.36 -28.19
CA PHE A 234 -11.38 18.00 -28.93
C PHE A 234 -11.77 18.29 -30.38
N ASN A 235 -12.45 17.35 -31.04
CA ASN A 235 -12.97 17.55 -32.42
C ASN A 235 -14.05 18.64 -32.51
N ASP A 236 -14.80 18.88 -31.43
CA ASP A 236 -15.75 20.00 -31.31
C ASP A 236 -15.04 21.36 -31.07
N GLY A 237 -13.72 21.38 -30.92
CA GLY A 237 -12.92 22.59 -30.69
C GLY A 237 -12.86 23.06 -29.22
N ILE A 238 -13.21 22.20 -28.26
CA ILE A 238 -13.11 22.51 -26.84
C ILE A 238 -11.65 22.56 -26.40
N ASP A 239 -11.21 23.67 -25.77
CA ASP A 239 -9.89 23.77 -25.15
C ASP A 239 -9.72 22.65 -24.09
N PRO A 240 -8.70 21.77 -24.20
CA PRO A 240 -8.47 20.69 -23.25
C PRO A 240 -8.37 21.15 -21.79
N ARG A 241 -7.88 22.38 -21.54
CA ARG A 241 -7.80 22.97 -20.19
C ARG A 241 -9.17 23.15 -19.53
N ARG A 242 -10.25 23.16 -20.33
CA ARG A 242 -11.64 23.29 -19.87
C ARG A 242 -12.34 21.97 -19.58
N ILE A 243 -11.61 20.85 -19.66
CA ILE A 243 -12.13 19.52 -19.41
C ILE A 243 -11.46 18.96 -18.13
N LEU A 244 -12.27 18.41 -17.23
CA LEU A 244 -11.84 17.81 -15.97
C LEU A 244 -12.20 16.33 -15.95
N LEU A 245 -11.21 15.44 -15.90
CA LEU A 245 -11.40 13.99 -15.89
C LEU A 245 -10.99 13.40 -14.53
N LEU A 246 -11.99 13.00 -13.74
CA LEU A 246 -11.84 12.44 -12.40
C LEU A 246 -12.02 10.93 -12.42
N THR A 247 -11.16 10.20 -11.71
CA THR A 247 -11.21 8.74 -11.59
C THR A 247 -11.12 8.31 -10.12
N PHE A 248 -11.55 7.09 -9.81
CA PHE A 248 -11.43 6.56 -8.45
C PHE A 248 -9.99 6.21 -8.03
N SER A 249 -9.10 5.87 -8.96
CA SER A 249 -7.75 5.40 -8.62
C SER A 249 -6.66 5.99 -9.50
N ASN A 250 -5.50 6.21 -8.87
CA ASN A 250 -4.27 6.66 -9.51
C ASN A 250 -3.91 5.82 -10.77
N LYS A 251 -4.08 4.50 -10.70
CA LYS A 251 -3.86 3.60 -11.84
C LYS A 251 -4.83 3.87 -13.00
N ALA A 252 -6.11 4.13 -12.71
CA ALA A 252 -7.10 4.47 -13.74
C ALA A 252 -6.79 5.84 -14.37
N ALA A 253 -6.42 6.85 -13.58
CA ALA A 253 -5.96 8.14 -14.09
C ALA A 253 -4.76 8.00 -15.05
N ALA A 254 -3.77 7.18 -14.67
CA ALA A 254 -2.60 6.91 -15.50
C ALA A 254 -2.97 6.21 -16.82
N GLU A 255 -3.77 5.13 -16.77
CA GLU A 255 -4.22 4.43 -17.98
C GLU A 255 -5.05 5.33 -18.91
N MET A 256 -5.93 6.16 -18.34
CA MET A 256 -6.74 7.12 -19.10
C MET A 256 -5.88 8.19 -19.79
N SER A 257 -4.93 8.77 -19.05
CA SER A 257 -3.96 9.74 -19.60
C SER A 257 -3.16 9.13 -20.74
N GLU A 258 -2.61 7.92 -20.56
CA GLU A 258 -1.83 7.20 -21.59
C GLU A 258 -2.68 6.93 -22.85
N ARG A 259 -3.93 6.48 -22.68
CA ARG A 259 -4.84 6.18 -23.81
C ARG A 259 -5.20 7.42 -24.62
N ILE A 260 -5.38 8.58 -23.98
CA ILE A 260 -5.66 9.85 -24.66
C ILE A 260 -4.38 10.36 -25.35
N ALA A 261 -3.24 10.35 -24.65
CA ALA A 261 -1.95 10.84 -25.17
C ALA A 261 -1.49 10.09 -26.43
N ARG A 262 -1.72 8.78 -26.52
CA ARG A 262 -1.42 7.97 -27.73
C ARG A 262 -2.12 8.43 -29.01
N LYS A 263 -3.20 9.20 -28.91
CA LYS A 263 -3.96 9.73 -30.05
C LYS A 263 -3.83 11.24 -30.21
N GLN A 264 -3.76 11.98 -29.11
CA GLN A 264 -3.73 13.44 -29.08
C GLN A 264 -2.79 13.92 -27.94
N PRO A 265 -1.45 13.87 -28.14
CA PRO A 265 -0.48 14.08 -27.06
C PRO A 265 -0.55 15.49 -26.44
N HIS A 266 -0.52 16.55 -27.26
CA HIS A 266 -0.60 17.93 -26.76
C HIS A 266 -1.91 18.22 -26.01
N ALA A 267 -3.04 17.67 -26.48
CA ALA A 267 -4.33 17.84 -25.82
C ALA A 267 -4.43 17.03 -24.52
N ALA A 268 -3.81 15.84 -24.45
CA ALA A 268 -3.72 15.05 -23.23
C ALA A 268 -2.89 15.74 -22.14
N ALA A 269 -1.82 16.45 -22.51
CA ALA A 269 -0.97 17.18 -21.58
C ALA A 269 -1.66 18.42 -20.98
N ALA A 270 -2.52 19.10 -21.75
CA ALA A 270 -3.28 20.27 -21.31
C ALA A 270 -4.60 19.93 -20.57
N LEU A 271 -5.08 18.68 -20.69
CA LEU A 271 -6.26 18.15 -20.00
C LEU A 271 -5.95 17.82 -18.54
N TRP A 272 -6.84 18.20 -17.61
CA TRP A 272 -6.71 17.74 -16.22
C TRP A 272 -7.23 16.30 -16.07
N VAL A 273 -6.35 15.34 -15.77
CA VAL A 273 -6.67 13.92 -15.51
C VAL A 273 -6.10 13.45 -14.18
N GLY A 274 -6.94 12.92 -13.28
CA GLY A 274 -6.48 12.51 -11.95
C GLY A 274 -7.55 11.82 -11.10
N THR A 275 -7.38 11.90 -9.77
CA THR A 275 -8.35 11.42 -8.78
C THR A 275 -8.96 12.59 -8.01
N PHE A 276 -10.10 12.37 -7.36
CA PHE A 276 -10.73 13.38 -6.48
C PHE A 276 -9.77 13.96 -5.43
N HIS A 277 -8.97 13.10 -4.80
CA HIS A 277 -7.96 13.50 -3.80
C HIS A 277 -6.81 14.31 -4.41
N GLY A 278 -6.36 13.95 -5.62
CA GLY A 278 -5.36 14.73 -6.36
C GLY A 278 -5.88 16.09 -6.78
N PHE A 279 -7.13 16.16 -7.25
CA PHE A 279 -7.79 17.42 -7.61
C PHE A 279 -7.97 18.34 -6.41
N GLY A 280 -8.42 17.79 -5.28
CA GLY A 280 -8.58 18.58 -4.06
C GLY A 280 -7.27 19.02 -3.44
N LEU A 281 -6.19 18.23 -3.51
CA LEU A 281 -4.85 18.69 -3.12
C LEU A 281 -4.38 19.85 -4.00
N ASP A 282 -4.57 19.74 -5.31
CA ASP A 282 -4.25 20.79 -6.30
C ASP A 282 -5.07 22.08 -6.04
N LEU A 283 -6.35 21.98 -5.64
CA LEU A 283 -7.12 23.12 -5.15
C LEU A 283 -6.57 23.70 -3.83
N LEU A 284 -6.26 22.86 -2.83
CA LEU A 284 -5.76 23.31 -1.53
C LEU A 284 -4.39 23.98 -1.62
N ARG A 285 -3.52 23.56 -2.55
CA ARG A 285 -2.24 24.25 -2.85
C ARG A 285 -2.48 25.60 -3.53
N ARG A 286 -3.28 25.62 -4.60
CA ARG A 286 -3.59 26.85 -5.37
C ARG A 286 -4.27 27.93 -4.53
N PHE A 287 -5.06 27.54 -3.54
CA PHE A 287 -5.85 28.43 -2.69
C PHE A 287 -5.50 28.31 -1.19
N HIS A 288 -4.23 27.99 -0.88
CA HIS A 288 -3.76 27.73 0.49
C HIS A 288 -4.00 28.90 1.46
N ASP A 289 -3.81 30.14 1.00
CA ASP A 289 -4.10 31.37 1.76
C ASP A 289 -5.56 31.44 2.22
N LEU A 290 -6.50 30.97 1.39
CA LEU A 290 -7.94 30.93 1.72
C LEU A 290 -8.31 29.78 2.67
N CYS A 291 -7.36 28.90 2.99
CA CYS A 291 -7.57 27.68 3.77
C CYS A 291 -6.83 27.65 5.13
N ASP A 292 -6.12 28.71 5.51
CA ASP A 292 -5.15 28.71 6.63
C ASP A 292 -4.12 27.57 6.49
N LEU A 293 -3.59 27.34 5.28
CA LEU A 293 -2.60 26.30 5.00
C LEU A 293 -1.30 26.91 4.46
N PRO A 294 -0.13 26.28 4.69
CA PRO A 294 1.08 26.61 3.93
C PRO A 294 0.90 26.19 2.46
N ALA A 295 1.62 26.83 1.54
CA ALA A 295 1.57 26.53 0.10
C ALA A 295 1.80 25.06 -0.24
N GLU A 296 2.67 24.39 0.52
CA GLU A 296 2.92 22.95 0.44
C GLU A 296 2.50 22.26 1.75
N PRO A 297 1.21 21.93 1.93
CA PRO A 297 0.72 21.31 3.15
C PRO A 297 1.18 19.85 3.24
N ARG A 298 1.77 19.47 4.37
CA ARG A 298 2.23 18.09 4.60
C ARG A 298 1.04 17.16 4.67
N LEU A 299 1.10 16.04 3.95
CA LEU A 299 0.14 14.96 4.11
C LEU A 299 0.56 13.97 5.21
N MET A 300 -0.41 13.33 5.85
CA MET A 300 -0.24 12.43 6.99
C MET A 300 -1.04 11.13 6.81
N ASP A 301 -0.37 9.99 6.95
CA ASP A 301 -1.03 8.68 6.91
C ASP A 301 -1.68 8.27 8.24
N ARG A 302 -2.44 7.17 8.22
CA ARG A 302 -3.17 6.65 9.39
C ARG A 302 -2.24 6.26 10.54
N SER A 303 -1.10 5.64 10.28
CA SER A 303 -0.14 5.25 11.32
C SER A 303 0.58 6.45 11.95
N GLU A 304 0.76 7.56 11.22
CA GLU A 304 1.16 8.84 11.80
C GLU A 304 0.02 9.49 12.59
N ALA A 305 -1.22 9.47 12.08
CA ALA A 305 -2.39 9.98 12.80
C ALA A 305 -2.61 9.27 14.14
N VAL A 306 -2.37 7.96 14.19
CA VAL A 306 -2.38 7.19 15.45
C VAL A 306 -1.26 7.64 16.38
N GLU A 307 -0.03 7.85 15.87
CA GLU A 307 1.09 8.36 16.67
C GLU A 307 0.82 9.75 17.26
N LEU A 308 0.20 10.66 16.49
CA LEU A 308 -0.16 11.99 16.97
C LEU A 308 -1.22 11.95 18.08
N LEU A 309 -2.14 10.98 18.01
CA LEU A 309 -3.19 10.83 19.00
C LEU A 309 -2.76 10.01 20.21
N GLU A 310 -1.78 9.10 20.11
CA GLU A 310 -1.32 8.26 21.23
C GLU A 310 -0.91 9.07 22.47
N GLU A 311 -0.30 10.25 22.29
CA GLU A 311 0.11 11.14 23.39
C GLU A 311 -1.09 11.90 24.02
N GLU A 312 -1.98 12.44 23.20
CA GLU A 312 -3.10 13.29 23.66
C GLU A 312 -4.32 12.47 24.11
N PHE A 313 -4.56 11.29 23.52
CA PHE A 313 -5.70 10.42 23.85
C PHE A 313 -5.74 10.03 25.33
N LEU A 314 -4.55 9.83 25.92
CA LEU A 314 -4.36 9.53 27.33
C LEU A 314 -4.73 10.71 28.24
N ARG A 315 -4.72 11.95 27.73
CA ARG A 315 -5.06 13.21 28.43
C ARG A 315 -6.54 13.58 28.31
N LEU A 316 -7.27 13.00 27.35
CA LEU A 316 -8.68 13.33 27.09
C LEU A 316 -9.67 12.77 28.12
N ASN A 317 -9.22 11.98 29.11
CA ASN A 317 -10.04 11.46 30.21
C ASN A 317 -11.36 10.80 29.78
N LEU A 318 -11.31 10.09 28.65
CA LEU A 318 -12.43 9.31 28.12
C LEU A 318 -12.92 8.27 29.13
N VAL A 319 -14.23 7.97 29.09
CA VAL A 319 -14.90 6.99 29.94
C VAL A 319 -15.15 5.69 29.17
N HIS A 320 -15.76 5.78 27.99
CA HIS A 320 -16.22 4.63 27.21
C HIS A 320 -15.11 4.03 26.33
N TYR A 321 -14.25 4.85 25.72
CA TYR A 321 -13.08 4.39 24.96
C TYR A 321 -11.78 4.35 25.78
N ARG A 322 -11.90 4.36 27.11
CA ARG A 322 -10.77 4.33 28.05
C ARG A 322 -9.99 3.01 27.95
N ASN A 323 -8.69 3.09 27.68
CA ASN A 323 -7.80 1.92 27.65
C ASN A 323 -6.48 2.24 28.35
N LEU A 324 -6.30 1.65 29.54
CA LEU A 324 -5.13 1.84 30.39
C LEU A 324 -3.89 1.05 29.95
N TYR A 325 -4.00 0.17 28.96
CA TYR A 325 -2.86 -0.65 28.52
C TYR A 325 -2.28 -0.18 27.18
N ASP A 326 -3.14 0.04 26.19
CA ASP A 326 -2.74 0.29 24.80
C ASP A 326 -3.91 0.91 24.00
N PRO A 327 -3.96 2.24 23.80
CA PRO A 327 -5.08 2.89 23.15
C PRO A 327 -5.10 2.77 21.61
N SER A 328 -4.03 2.27 20.94
CA SER A 328 -3.90 2.40 19.48
C SER A 328 -5.09 1.84 18.70
N GLN A 329 -5.70 0.73 19.16
CA GLN A 329 -6.85 0.14 18.48
C GLN A 329 -8.12 1.01 18.59
N ASN A 330 -8.37 1.60 19.77
CA ASN A 330 -9.48 2.54 19.95
C ASN A 330 -9.27 3.79 19.09
N ILE A 331 -8.03 4.30 19.04
CA ILE A 331 -7.66 5.43 18.17
C ILE A 331 -7.90 5.09 16.70
N VAL A 332 -7.58 3.88 16.23
CA VAL A 332 -7.88 3.45 14.85
C VAL A 332 -9.38 3.39 14.57
N ASP A 333 -10.18 2.85 15.49
CA ASP A 333 -11.63 2.75 15.33
C ASP A 333 -12.30 4.13 15.33
N ILE A 334 -11.77 5.07 16.12
CA ILE A 334 -12.18 6.48 16.13
C ILE A 334 -11.75 7.20 14.85
N LEU A 335 -10.52 6.99 14.36
CA LEU A 335 -10.05 7.53 13.07
C LEU A 335 -10.84 6.96 11.88
N ASN A 336 -11.37 5.72 11.96
CA ASN A 336 -12.33 5.21 10.97
C ASN A 336 -13.63 6.02 10.99
N ALA A 337 -14.18 6.33 12.17
CA ALA A 337 -15.39 7.15 12.31
C ALA A 337 -15.17 8.60 11.82
N ILE A 338 -14.02 9.21 12.15
CA ILE A 338 -13.61 10.53 11.65
C ILE A 338 -13.51 10.50 10.12
N SER A 339 -12.83 9.52 9.52
CA SER A 339 -12.76 9.37 8.06
C SER A 339 -14.15 9.27 7.44
N ARG A 340 -15.05 8.52 8.07
CA ARG A 340 -16.45 8.36 7.61
C ARG A 340 -17.26 9.67 7.73
N ALA A 341 -16.99 10.49 8.74
CA ALA A 341 -17.59 11.83 8.86
C ALA A 341 -17.13 12.75 7.73
N LYS A 342 -15.82 12.72 7.39
CA LYS A 342 -15.27 13.48 6.25
C LYS A 342 -15.81 13.02 4.90
N ASP A 343 -16.05 11.71 4.73
CA ASP A 343 -16.72 11.16 3.54
C ASP A 343 -18.14 11.73 3.33
N GLU A 344 -18.82 12.17 4.39
CA GLU A 344 -20.14 12.82 4.37
C GLU A 344 -20.06 14.36 4.46
N VAL A 345 -18.85 14.93 4.55
CA VAL A 345 -18.59 16.38 4.81
C VAL A 345 -19.26 16.83 6.11
N THR A 346 -19.08 16.03 7.16
CA THR A 346 -19.46 16.33 8.55
C THR A 346 -18.21 16.70 9.33
N ASP A 347 -18.10 17.95 9.78
CA ASP A 347 -17.00 18.39 10.65
C ASP A 347 -17.20 18.02 12.13
N ALA A 348 -16.20 18.31 12.98
CA ALA A 348 -16.25 17.97 14.40
C ALA A 348 -17.37 18.68 15.18
N LEU A 349 -17.80 19.87 14.76
CA LEU A 349 -18.92 20.60 15.39
C LEU A 349 -20.26 19.96 15.00
N GLN A 350 -20.43 19.63 13.73
CA GLN A 350 -21.61 18.94 13.20
C GLN A 350 -21.75 17.53 13.77
N TYR A 351 -20.65 16.77 13.84
CA TYR A 351 -20.61 15.44 14.47
C TYR A 351 -21.04 15.52 15.94
N ARG A 352 -20.53 16.52 16.68
CA ARG A 352 -20.91 16.78 18.07
C ARG A 352 -22.39 17.13 18.21
N ALA A 353 -22.94 17.92 17.29
CA ALA A 353 -24.36 18.31 17.30
C ALA A 353 -25.27 17.08 17.12
N LEU A 354 -24.98 16.21 16.15
CA LEU A 354 -25.72 14.96 15.93
C LEU A 354 -25.61 14.00 17.13
N ALA A 355 -24.42 13.84 17.70
CA ALA A 355 -24.22 13.03 18.90
C ALA A 355 -24.96 13.59 20.13
N GLN A 356 -25.07 14.92 20.25
CA GLN A 356 -25.85 15.57 21.30
C GLN A 356 -27.35 15.43 21.07
N GLU A 357 -27.82 15.44 19.82
CA GLU A 357 -29.21 15.17 19.47
C GLU A 357 -29.60 13.74 19.85
N MET A 358 -28.77 12.74 19.52
CA MET A 358 -28.93 11.35 19.98
C MET A 358 -29.03 11.25 21.51
N LEU A 359 -28.20 12.01 22.25
CA LEU A 359 -28.24 12.00 23.72
C LEU A 359 -29.53 12.63 24.28
N ASN A 360 -30.10 13.61 23.55
CA ASN A 360 -31.34 14.28 23.92
C ASN A 360 -32.58 13.41 23.58
N SER A 361 -32.51 12.58 22.53
CA SER A 361 -33.57 11.66 22.13
C SER A 361 -33.49 10.28 22.82
N ALA A 362 -32.35 9.94 23.42
CA ALA A 362 -32.12 8.66 24.09
C ALA A 362 -33.15 8.37 25.18
N SER A 363 -33.91 7.29 24.99
CA SER A 363 -34.96 6.80 25.87
C SER A 363 -34.53 5.59 26.71
N SER A 364 -33.55 4.82 26.23
CA SER A 364 -32.97 3.67 26.92
C SER A 364 -31.52 3.93 27.39
N ALA A 365 -31.03 3.11 28.32
CA ALA A 365 -29.65 3.19 28.79
C ALA A 365 -28.63 2.86 27.67
N GLU A 366 -28.99 1.98 26.73
CA GLU A 366 -28.16 1.56 25.60
C GLU A 366 -28.07 2.65 24.51
N GLU A 367 -29.19 3.31 24.20
CA GLU A 367 -29.20 4.52 23.36
C GLU A 367 -28.33 5.63 23.98
N ARG A 368 -28.44 5.82 25.30
CA ARG A 368 -27.66 6.82 26.03
C ARG A 368 -26.16 6.52 25.98
N GLU A 369 -25.75 5.29 26.27
CA GLU A 369 -24.35 4.83 26.19
C GLU A 369 -23.79 5.01 24.77
N THR A 370 -24.61 4.74 23.75
CA THR A 370 -24.25 4.92 22.33
C THR A 370 -24.04 6.40 21.98
N ALA A 371 -24.91 7.28 22.46
CA ALA A 371 -24.77 8.72 22.26
C ALA A 371 -23.56 9.31 23.03
N GLU A 372 -23.32 8.86 24.27
CA GLU A 372 -22.14 9.25 25.05
C GLU A 372 -20.84 8.79 24.38
N ARG A 373 -20.79 7.59 23.79
CA ARG A 373 -19.69 7.14 22.92
C ARG A 373 -19.51 8.04 21.70
N ALA A 374 -20.58 8.44 21.03
CA ALA A 374 -20.49 9.34 19.89
C ALA A 374 -19.96 10.73 20.30
N LEU A 375 -20.29 11.22 21.49
CA LEU A 375 -19.73 12.46 22.04
C LEU A 375 -18.22 12.33 22.34
N GLU A 376 -17.74 11.19 22.84
CA GLU A 376 -16.29 10.95 22.99
C GLU A 376 -15.55 10.97 21.65
N VAL A 377 -16.12 10.35 20.60
CA VAL A 377 -15.57 10.43 19.24
C VAL A 377 -15.48 11.89 18.78
N ALA A 378 -16.48 12.71 19.07
CA ALA A 378 -16.49 14.14 18.72
C ALA A 378 -15.39 14.94 19.45
N VAL A 379 -15.11 14.62 20.72
CA VAL A 379 -14.01 15.23 21.49
C VAL A 379 -12.65 14.87 20.89
N VAL A 380 -12.44 13.59 20.54
CA VAL A 380 -11.19 13.16 19.89
C VAL A 380 -11.03 13.80 18.51
N TYR A 381 -12.12 13.96 17.74
CA TYR A 381 -12.10 14.60 16.42
C TYR A 381 -11.72 16.09 16.50
N ASP A 382 -12.30 16.86 17.42
CA ASP A 382 -11.94 18.26 17.64
C ASP A 382 -10.46 18.41 18.05
N THR A 383 -9.96 17.58 18.96
CA THR A 383 -8.53 17.54 19.33
C THR A 383 -7.63 17.18 18.14
N TYR A 384 -8.02 16.19 17.34
CA TYR A 384 -7.28 15.75 16.16
C TYR A 384 -7.12 16.87 15.11
N GLU A 385 -8.19 17.60 14.78
CA GLU A 385 -8.11 18.74 13.86
C GLU A 385 -7.27 19.90 14.41
N LYS A 386 -7.29 20.15 15.73
CA LYS A 386 -6.43 21.15 16.38
C LYS A 386 -4.95 20.81 16.24
N ILE A 387 -4.56 19.56 16.53
CA ILE A 387 -3.18 19.09 16.38
C ILE A 387 -2.72 19.24 14.93
N LYS A 388 -3.57 18.86 13.96
CA LYS A 388 -3.27 19.00 12.54
C LYS A 388 -3.09 20.45 12.09
N LYS A 389 -3.98 21.36 12.52
CA LYS A 389 -3.84 22.80 12.20
C LYS A 389 -2.54 23.37 12.77
N GLN A 390 -2.17 23.01 14.01
CA GLN A 390 -0.91 23.43 14.62
C GLN A 390 0.33 22.90 13.87
N ARG A 391 0.25 21.71 13.27
CA ARG A 391 1.35 21.08 12.51
C ARG A 391 1.32 21.37 11.00
N GLY A 392 0.36 22.16 10.50
CA GLY A 392 0.21 22.48 9.09
C GLY A 392 0.00 21.25 8.18
N CYS A 393 -0.67 20.22 8.68
CA CYS A 393 -0.84 18.95 7.97
C CYS A 393 -2.30 18.56 7.67
N LEU A 394 -2.45 17.73 6.64
CA LEU A 394 -3.72 17.22 6.12
C LEU A 394 -3.74 15.69 6.17
N ASP A 395 -4.93 15.12 6.36
CA ASP A 395 -5.19 13.70 6.10
C ASP A 395 -5.98 13.50 4.81
N PHE A 396 -6.13 12.23 4.43
CA PHE A 396 -6.76 11.84 3.16
C PHE A 396 -8.21 12.35 3.01
N GLY A 397 -8.96 12.49 4.11
CA GLY A 397 -10.35 12.98 4.06
C GLY A 397 -10.45 14.49 3.83
N ASP A 398 -9.47 15.26 4.31
CA ASP A 398 -9.40 16.72 4.06
C ASP A 398 -9.29 17.03 2.56
N LEU A 399 -8.61 16.16 1.80
CA LEU A 399 -8.36 16.32 0.37
C LEU A 399 -9.64 16.31 -0.49
N VAL A 400 -10.80 16.04 0.09
CA VAL A 400 -12.10 16.25 -0.59
C VAL A 400 -13.02 17.13 0.26
N MET A 401 -13.06 16.93 1.58
CA MET A 401 -13.92 17.70 2.48
C MET A 401 -13.59 19.21 2.48
N ARG A 402 -12.31 19.60 2.58
CA ARG A 402 -11.93 21.02 2.63
C ARG A 402 -12.18 21.76 1.30
N PRO A 403 -11.87 21.19 0.12
CA PRO A 403 -12.30 21.74 -1.16
C PRO A 403 -13.82 21.95 -1.25
N VAL A 404 -14.64 21.01 -0.76
CA VAL A 404 -16.10 21.18 -0.72
C VAL A 404 -16.49 22.38 0.15
N GLN A 405 -15.97 22.45 1.38
CA GLN A 405 -16.26 23.56 2.30
C GLN A 405 -15.83 24.90 1.71
N LEU A 406 -14.66 24.97 1.05
CA LEU A 406 -14.17 26.17 0.37
C LEU A 406 -15.10 26.63 -0.76
N LEU A 407 -15.56 25.74 -1.64
CA LEU A 407 -16.43 26.12 -2.78
C LEU A 407 -17.90 26.33 -2.40
N GLU A 408 -18.37 25.73 -1.30
CA GLU A 408 -19.70 26.01 -0.76
C GLU A 408 -19.74 27.37 -0.04
N THR A 409 -18.63 27.81 0.58
CA THR A 409 -18.54 29.10 1.30
C THR A 409 -18.03 30.28 0.45
N ASN A 410 -17.16 30.04 -0.54
CA ASN A 410 -16.64 31.08 -1.43
C ASN A 410 -17.28 30.98 -2.82
N GLU A 411 -18.27 31.85 -3.06
CA GLU A 411 -19.00 31.90 -4.33
C GLU A 411 -18.15 32.37 -5.52
N GLU A 412 -17.28 33.36 -5.34
CA GLU A 412 -16.44 33.90 -6.43
C GLU A 412 -15.50 32.82 -6.98
N LEU A 413 -14.80 32.13 -6.09
CA LEU A 413 -13.93 31.01 -6.45
C LEU A 413 -14.73 29.86 -7.08
N ARG A 414 -15.92 29.55 -6.56
CA ARG A 414 -16.81 28.55 -7.17
C ARG A 414 -17.17 28.92 -8.61
N GLN A 415 -17.58 30.16 -8.86
CA GLN A 415 -17.92 30.63 -10.22
C GLN A 415 -16.69 30.62 -11.15
N GLN A 416 -15.51 30.98 -10.65
CA GLN A 416 -14.25 30.88 -11.40
C GLN A 416 -13.95 29.43 -11.84
N LEU A 417 -14.05 28.46 -10.93
CA LEU A 417 -13.82 27.05 -11.27
C LEU A 417 -14.91 26.46 -12.17
N GLN A 418 -16.17 26.87 -12.00
CA GLN A 418 -17.28 26.53 -12.90
C GLN A 418 -17.05 27.02 -14.33
N HIS A 419 -16.51 28.23 -14.49
CA HIS A 419 -16.15 28.80 -15.79
C HIS A 419 -14.95 28.09 -16.42
N ASN A 420 -13.92 27.76 -15.62
CA ASN A 420 -12.73 27.07 -16.07
C ASN A 420 -13.06 25.64 -16.53
N TYR A 421 -13.68 24.82 -15.69
CA TYR A 421 -13.98 23.42 -16.00
C TYR A 421 -15.37 23.28 -16.63
N GLN A 422 -15.48 23.52 -17.93
CA GLN A 422 -16.76 23.53 -18.66
C GLN A 422 -17.33 22.12 -18.85
N HIS A 423 -16.49 21.11 -19.07
CA HIS A 423 -16.89 19.71 -19.12
C HIS A 423 -16.26 18.93 -17.95
N VAL A 424 -17.09 18.18 -17.21
CA VAL A 424 -16.62 17.35 -16.09
C VAL A 424 -16.97 15.90 -16.39
N MET A 425 -15.97 15.01 -16.33
CA MET A 425 -16.07 13.60 -16.69
C MET A 425 -15.62 12.75 -15.50
N VAL A 426 -16.45 11.78 -15.09
CA VAL A 426 -16.18 10.95 -13.90
C VAL A 426 -16.21 9.47 -14.22
N ASP A 427 -15.12 8.78 -13.90
CA ASP A 427 -14.99 7.33 -14.04
C ASP A 427 -15.16 6.58 -12.70
N GLU A 428 -15.81 5.42 -12.74
CA GLU A 428 -16.17 4.58 -11.57
C GLU A 428 -17.10 5.30 -10.58
N TYR A 429 -18.15 5.96 -11.08
CA TYR A 429 -19.06 6.78 -10.26
C TYR A 429 -19.70 6.04 -9.07
N GLN A 430 -19.84 4.71 -9.12
CA GLN A 430 -20.33 3.91 -7.99
C GLN A 430 -19.40 3.89 -6.77
N ASP A 431 -18.09 4.11 -6.97
CA ASP A 431 -17.09 4.07 -5.89
C ASP A 431 -16.80 5.46 -5.28
N VAL A 432 -17.51 6.48 -5.76
CA VAL A 432 -17.40 7.87 -5.30
C VAL A 432 -18.14 8.02 -3.96
N ASN A 433 -17.56 8.76 -2.99
CA ASN A 433 -18.15 9.06 -1.69
C ASN A 433 -19.03 10.33 -1.72
N ARG A 434 -19.78 10.63 -0.66
CA ARG A 434 -20.73 11.76 -0.65
C ARG A 434 -20.04 13.12 -0.76
N SER A 435 -18.86 13.28 -0.16
CA SER A 435 -18.03 14.48 -0.28
C SER A 435 -17.61 14.77 -1.71
N SER A 436 -17.17 13.75 -2.45
CA SER A 436 -16.87 13.88 -3.88
C SER A 436 -18.10 14.25 -4.71
N ILE A 437 -19.30 13.79 -4.36
CA ILE A 437 -20.56 14.21 -5.03
C ILE A 437 -20.88 15.67 -4.71
N ARG A 438 -20.72 16.13 -3.46
CA ARG A 438 -20.85 17.56 -3.11
C ARG A 438 -19.86 18.43 -3.89
N LEU A 439 -18.64 17.95 -4.09
CA LEU A 439 -17.64 18.64 -4.93
C LEU A 439 -18.11 18.76 -6.39
N LEU A 440 -18.66 17.69 -6.96
CA LEU A 440 -19.27 17.73 -8.30
C LEU A 440 -20.46 18.69 -8.36
N LYS A 441 -21.32 18.73 -7.34
CA LYS A 441 -22.44 19.69 -7.28
C LYS A 441 -21.98 21.14 -7.12
N ALA A 442 -20.89 21.40 -6.39
CA ALA A 442 -20.29 22.73 -6.32
C ALA A 442 -19.71 23.16 -7.69
N LEU A 443 -19.09 22.25 -8.43
CA LEU A 443 -18.53 22.50 -9.76
C LEU A 443 -19.58 22.53 -10.89
N LYS A 444 -20.71 21.83 -10.74
CA LYS A 444 -21.79 21.67 -11.72
C LYS A 444 -23.15 21.55 -11.02
N PRO A 445 -23.72 22.66 -10.51
CA PRO A 445 -24.95 22.62 -9.70
C PRO A 445 -26.14 21.98 -10.44
N ASP A 446 -26.34 22.36 -11.70
CA ASP A 446 -27.39 21.83 -12.58
C ASP A 446 -26.93 20.59 -13.37
N GLY A 447 -25.71 20.13 -13.13
CA GLY A 447 -25.08 19.01 -13.85
C GLY A 447 -24.80 19.27 -15.33
N GLU A 448 -24.86 20.52 -15.81
CA GLU A 448 -24.59 20.83 -17.22
C GLU A 448 -23.17 20.40 -17.63
N ASN A 449 -23.06 19.61 -18.69
CA ASN A 449 -21.84 19.00 -19.21
C ASN A 449 -21.10 18.09 -18.20
N LEU A 450 -21.80 17.63 -17.16
CA LEU A 450 -21.37 16.52 -16.31
C LEU A 450 -21.69 15.18 -16.99
N TRP A 451 -20.67 14.37 -17.22
CA TRP A 451 -20.81 13.03 -17.79
C TRP A 451 -20.14 12.02 -16.87
N VAL A 452 -20.90 11.10 -16.31
CA VAL A 452 -20.39 10.09 -15.36
C VAL A 452 -20.61 8.70 -15.93
N VAL A 453 -19.71 7.78 -15.59
CA VAL A 453 -19.85 6.37 -15.99
C VAL A 453 -19.58 5.45 -14.81
N GLY A 454 -20.44 4.46 -14.65
CA GLY A 454 -20.38 3.54 -13.52
C GLY A 454 -21.34 2.36 -13.62
N ASP A 455 -21.26 1.49 -12.63
CA ASP A 455 -22.10 0.31 -12.46
C ASP A 455 -22.31 0.05 -10.97
N ALA A 456 -23.54 0.24 -10.49
CA ALA A 456 -23.92 0.02 -9.10
C ALA A 456 -23.53 -1.37 -8.58
N LYS A 457 -23.56 -2.40 -9.45
CA LYS A 457 -23.27 -3.80 -9.11
C LYS A 457 -21.78 -4.07 -8.90
N GLN A 458 -20.91 -3.10 -9.20
CA GLN A 458 -19.46 -3.16 -8.96
C GLN A 458 -19.00 -2.31 -7.77
N SER A 459 -19.91 -1.70 -6.98
CA SER A 459 -19.58 -0.92 -5.77
C SER A 459 -18.99 -1.82 -4.67
N ILE A 460 -17.67 -1.76 -4.47
CA ILE A 460 -16.95 -2.65 -3.50
C ILE A 460 -15.95 -1.90 -2.60
N TYR A 461 -16.00 -0.57 -2.55
CA TYR A 461 -15.13 0.24 -1.68
C TYR A 461 -15.91 0.92 -0.55
N ARG A 462 -16.93 0.26 0.01
CA ARG A 462 -17.81 0.86 1.03
C ARG A 462 -17.06 1.33 2.28
N PHE A 463 -15.96 0.65 2.62
CA PHE A 463 -15.04 1.05 3.68
C PHE A 463 -14.29 2.38 3.42
N ARG A 464 -14.50 3.03 2.27
CA ARG A 464 -14.06 4.39 1.89
C ARG A 464 -15.25 5.32 1.58
N GLY A 465 -16.43 5.05 2.15
CA GLY A 465 -17.64 5.85 1.95
C GLY A 465 -18.32 5.72 0.58
N ALA A 466 -17.85 4.82 -0.29
CA ALA A 466 -18.53 4.50 -1.55
C ALA A 466 -19.93 3.92 -1.31
N SER A 467 -20.89 4.26 -2.18
CA SER A 467 -22.23 3.69 -2.11
C SER A 467 -22.85 3.52 -3.49
N SER A 468 -23.36 2.32 -3.76
CA SER A 468 -24.17 2.03 -4.94
C SER A 468 -25.43 2.90 -5.04
N PHE A 469 -25.89 3.45 -3.91
CA PHE A 469 -27.01 4.39 -3.83
C PHE A 469 -26.79 5.64 -4.70
N ASN A 470 -25.54 6.05 -4.89
CA ASN A 470 -25.15 7.22 -5.69
C ASN A 470 -25.57 7.08 -7.16
N ILE A 471 -25.53 5.87 -7.71
CA ILE A 471 -25.99 5.58 -9.08
C ILE A 471 -27.52 5.76 -9.19
N SER A 472 -28.30 5.32 -8.19
CA SER A 472 -29.75 5.50 -8.16
C SER A 472 -30.20 6.94 -7.92
N ARG A 473 -29.44 7.73 -7.13
CA ARG A 473 -29.74 9.15 -6.87
C ARG A 473 -29.50 10.07 -8.07
N PHE A 474 -28.60 9.70 -8.99
CA PHE A 474 -28.01 10.62 -9.96
C PHE A 474 -29.04 11.47 -10.72
N CYS A 475 -30.03 10.85 -11.37
CA CYS A 475 -31.05 11.56 -12.16
C CYS A 475 -32.22 12.10 -11.33
N VAL A 476 -32.31 11.75 -10.04
CA VAL A 476 -33.49 11.98 -9.19
C VAL A 476 -33.24 13.10 -8.18
N ASP A 477 -32.18 12.96 -7.37
CA ASP A 477 -31.90 13.84 -6.24
C ASP A 477 -30.64 14.70 -6.47
N ASP A 478 -29.60 14.12 -7.09
CA ASP A 478 -28.31 14.79 -7.20
C ASP A 478 -28.24 15.73 -8.41
N PHE A 479 -28.71 15.30 -9.58
CA PHE A 479 -28.84 16.11 -10.80
C PHE A 479 -30.22 15.89 -11.45
N PRO A 480 -31.30 16.50 -10.90
CA PRO A 480 -32.66 16.31 -11.39
C PRO A 480 -32.80 16.67 -12.87
N GLY A 481 -33.44 15.79 -13.65
CA GLY A 481 -33.60 15.95 -15.09
C GLY A 481 -32.39 15.48 -15.92
N GLY A 482 -31.35 14.94 -15.29
CA GLY A 482 -30.28 14.20 -15.96
C GLY A 482 -30.78 12.97 -16.71
N GLU A 483 -30.02 12.56 -17.72
CA GLU A 483 -30.34 11.43 -18.60
C GLU A 483 -29.44 10.22 -18.28
N SER A 484 -29.93 9.00 -18.55
CA SER A 484 -29.14 7.78 -18.33
C SER A 484 -29.33 6.77 -19.45
N GLN A 485 -28.25 6.05 -19.76
CA GLN A 485 -28.20 5.08 -20.86
C GLN A 485 -27.37 3.87 -20.42
N SER A 486 -27.80 2.66 -20.81
CA SER A 486 -27.13 1.41 -20.43
C SER A 486 -26.41 0.76 -21.61
N LEU A 487 -25.16 0.31 -21.40
CA LEU A 487 -24.43 -0.53 -22.36
C LEU A 487 -24.75 -2.01 -22.14
N GLU A 488 -25.17 -2.71 -23.20
CA GLU A 488 -25.72 -4.07 -23.12
C GLU A 488 -24.81 -5.16 -23.70
N ILE A 489 -23.73 -4.80 -24.41
CA ILE A 489 -22.84 -5.77 -25.07
C ILE A 489 -21.54 -5.93 -24.26
N ASN A 490 -21.24 -7.16 -23.83
CA ASN A 490 -19.99 -7.53 -23.19
C ASN A 490 -18.98 -8.05 -24.25
N TYR A 491 -17.80 -7.44 -24.30
CA TYR A 491 -16.72 -7.80 -25.22
C TYR A 491 -15.61 -8.66 -24.59
N ARG A 492 -15.65 -8.88 -23.26
CA ARG A 492 -14.60 -9.53 -22.48
C ARG A 492 -14.73 -11.05 -22.43
N SER A 493 -15.92 -11.53 -22.12
CA SER A 493 -16.17 -12.88 -21.59
C SER A 493 -16.97 -13.73 -22.57
N VAL A 494 -16.73 -15.04 -22.57
CA VAL A 494 -17.57 -16.01 -23.29
C VAL A 494 -18.98 -16.07 -22.70
N SER A 495 -19.97 -16.49 -23.51
CA SER A 495 -21.39 -16.42 -23.15
C SER A 495 -21.73 -17.14 -21.85
N GLU A 496 -21.11 -18.28 -21.55
CA GLU A 496 -21.39 -19.05 -20.33
C GLU A 496 -21.05 -18.26 -19.05
N ILE A 497 -19.97 -17.47 -19.10
CA ILE A 497 -19.55 -16.62 -17.97
C ILE A 497 -20.44 -15.37 -17.88
N VAL A 498 -20.83 -14.78 -19.03
CA VAL A 498 -21.76 -13.64 -19.06
C VAL A 498 -23.12 -14.02 -18.48
N THR A 499 -23.69 -15.14 -18.92
CA THR A 499 -24.92 -15.70 -18.35
C THR A 499 -24.81 -15.88 -16.84
N ALA A 500 -23.75 -16.56 -16.36
CA ALA A 500 -23.59 -16.85 -14.94
C ALA A 500 -23.58 -15.60 -14.03
N PHE A 501 -22.89 -14.52 -14.43
CA PHE A 501 -22.92 -13.28 -13.64
C PHE A 501 -24.17 -12.43 -13.90
N SER A 502 -24.80 -12.49 -15.08
CA SER A 502 -26.03 -11.74 -15.37
C SER A 502 -27.26 -12.34 -14.68
N GLU A 503 -27.33 -13.67 -14.55
CA GLU A 503 -28.36 -14.35 -13.74
C GLU A 503 -28.23 -13.94 -12.27
N PHE A 504 -27.02 -14.03 -11.69
CA PHE A 504 -26.77 -13.57 -10.32
C PHE A 504 -27.17 -12.09 -10.13
N ALA A 505 -26.81 -11.24 -11.10
CA ALA A 505 -27.13 -9.82 -11.11
C ALA A 505 -28.62 -9.50 -11.28
N SER A 506 -29.46 -10.44 -11.72
CA SER A 506 -30.91 -10.24 -11.80
C SER A 506 -31.60 -10.27 -10.44
N GLU A 507 -31.00 -10.95 -9.47
CA GLU A 507 -31.51 -11.09 -8.10
C GLU A 507 -30.79 -10.19 -7.08
N MET A 508 -29.76 -9.45 -7.50
CA MET A 508 -29.03 -8.55 -6.60
C MET A 508 -29.95 -7.44 -6.07
N LYS A 509 -29.85 -7.13 -4.78
CA LYS A 509 -30.53 -5.96 -4.16
C LYS A 509 -30.12 -4.65 -4.84
N THR A 510 -28.90 -4.60 -5.37
CA THR A 510 -28.27 -3.41 -5.94
C THR A 510 -28.40 -3.32 -7.45
N GLY A 511 -28.75 -2.12 -7.95
CA GLY A 511 -28.54 -1.75 -9.35
C GLY A 511 -29.65 -2.13 -10.34
N GLY A 512 -30.84 -2.49 -9.87
CA GLY A 512 -32.05 -2.61 -10.70
C GLY A 512 -32.16 -3.84 -11.61
N ILE A 513 -33.39 -4.10 -12.07
CA ILE A 513 -33.85 -5.35 -12.70
C ILE A 513 -33.28 -5.55 -14.13
N LYS A 514 -32.96 -4.48 -14.87
CA LYS A 514 -32.35 -4.60 -16.21
C LYS A 514 -30.85 -4.88 -16.08
N SER A 515 -30.48 -6.15 -15.98
CA SER A 515 -29.10 -6.62 -15.73
C SER A 515 -28.49 -7.52 -16.83
N HIS A 516 -29.25 -7.83 -17.88
CA HIS A 516 -28.82 -8.79 -18.90
C HIS A 516 -27.79 -8.16 -19.87
N LEU A 517 -26.60 -8.75 -19.96
CA LEU A 517 -25.62 -8.42 -20.99
C LEU A 517 -25.60 -9.51 -22.08
N ALA A 518 -25.42 -9.12 -23.33
CA ALA A 518 -25.18 -10.02 -24.45
C ALA A 518 -23.67 -10.18 -24.67
N ALA A 519 -23.19 -11.42 -24.80
CA ALA A 519 -21.79 -11.67 -25.14
C ALA A 519 -21.52 -11.42 -26.63
N ASN A 520 -20.51 -10.61 -26.94
CA ASN A 520 -19.98 -10.46 -28.31
C ASN A 520 -19.04 -11.61 -28.69
N ARG A 521 -18.52 -12.34 -27.71
CA ARG A 521 -17.64 -13.50 -27.91
C ARG A 521 -18.49 -14.75 -28.13
N LEU A 522 -18.02 -15.63 -29.02
CA LEU A 522 -18.65 -16.92 -29.27
C LEU A 522 -18.69 -17.78 -28.00
N ALA A 523 -19.70 -18.65 -27.92
CA ALA A 523 -19.84 -19.64 -26.86
C ALA A 523 -18.62 -20.58 -26.82
N SER A 524 -18.16 -20.89 -25.61
CA SER A 524 -17.06 -21.84 -25.39
C SER A 524 -17.53 -23.29 -25.31
N GLY A 525 -18.81 -23.51 -25.01
CA GLY A 525 -19.37 -24.81 -24.65
C GLY A 525 -18.96 -25.29 -23.25
N LEU A 526 -18.27 -24.45 -22.46
CA LEU A 526 -17.68 -24.81 -21.17
C LEU A 526 -18.31 -23.98 -20.05
N LEU A 527 -19.16 -24.63 -19.25
CA LEU A 527 -19.79 -24.01 -18.08
C LEU A 527 -18.77 -23.69 -16.98
N PRO A 528 -19.06 -22.73 -16.09
CA PRO A 528 -18.29 -22.54 -14.86
C PRO A 528 -18.25 -23.83 -14.02
N GLU A 529 -17.09 -24.11 -13.43
CA GLU A 529 -16.82 -25.36 -12.70
C GLU A 529 -16.77 -25.12 -11.19
N ILE A 530 -17.61 -25.83 -10.42
CA ILE A 530 -17.55 -25.92 -8.97
C ILE A 530 -16.73 -27.18 -8.60
N GLN A 531 -15.58 -26.96 -7.98
CA GLN A 531 -14.65 -27.96 -7.51
C GLN A 531 -14.81 -28.12 -5.99
N THR A 532 -15.29 -29.28 -5.53
CA THR A 532 -15.43 -29.58 -4.10
C THR A 532 -14.37 -30.56 -3.63
N VAL A 533 -13.83 -30.33 -2.43
CA VAL A 533 -12.89 -31.24 -1.75
C VAL A 533 -13.43 -31.64 -0.39
N GLU A 534 -12.97 -32.77 0.16
CA GLU A 534 -13.44 -33.24 1.48
C GLU A 534 -13.16 -32.20 2.59
N SER A 535 -11.94 -31.68 2.65
CA SER A 535 -11.46 -30.83 3.75
C SER A 535 -10.67 -29.61 3.25
N GLY A 536 -10.59 -28.57 4.10
CA GLY A 536 -10.06 -27.25 3.70
C GLY A 536 -8.56 -27.19 3.39
N ASP A 537 -7.80 -28.19 3.81
CA ASP A 537 -6.38 -28.42 3.54
C ASP A 537 -6.12 -29.02 2.14
N LEU A 538 -7.09 -29.73 1.56
CA LEU A 538 -6.99 -30.29 0.21
C LEU A 538 -7.25 -29.25 -0.90
N VAL A 539 -7.76 -28.07 -0.56
CA VAL A 539 -8.09 -27.00 -1.52
C VAL A 539 -6.85 -26.57 -2.32
N SER A 540 -5.71 -26.44 -1.67
CA SER A 540 -4.47 -25.96 -2.31
C SER A 540 -3.95 -26.96 -3.35
N SER A 541 -4.04 -28.26 -3.07
CA SER A 541 -3.70 -29.32 -4.03
C SER A 541 -4.65 -29.37 -5.23
N ALA A 542 -5.96 -29.34 -5.01
CA ALA A 542 -6.95 -29.36 -6.10
C ALA A 542 -6.85 -28.10 -6.99
N LEU A 543 -6.45 -26.97 -6.40
CA LEU A 543 -6.21 -25.73 -7.12
C LEU A 543 -4.89 -25.79 -7.94
N ALA A 544 -3.81 -26.38 -7.40
CA ALA A 544 -2.58 -26.63 -8.14
C ALA A 544 -2.81 -27.56 -9.35
N GLU A 545 -3.55 -28.65 -9.18
CA GLU A 545 -3.92 -29.56 -10.27
C GLU A 545 -4.76 -28.87 -11.35
N SER A 546 -5.69 -28.01 -10.93
CA SER A 546 -6.48 -27.21 -11.87
C SER A 546 -5.61 -26.27 -12.69
N ILE A 547 -4.61 -25.63 -12.07
CA ILE A 547 -3.67 -24.72 -12.74
C ILE A 547 -2.82 -25.49 -13.76
N LEU A 548 -2.31 -26.67 -13.39
CA LEU A 548 -1.54 -27.53 -14.28
C LEU A 548 -2.39 -28.01 -15.47
N ARG A 549 -3.64 -28.43 -15.22
CA ARG A 549 -4.61 -28.80 -16.26
C ARG A 549 -4.88 -27.64 -17.23
N MET A 550 -4.92 -26.39 -16.76
CA MET A 550 -5.07 -25.21 -17.63
C MET A 550 -3.80 -24.92 -18.44
N ARG A 551 -2.62 -25.23 -17.88
CA ARG A 551 -1.33 -25.16 -18.58
C ARG A 551 -1.21 -26.19 -19.70
N GLU A 552 -1.65 -27.42 -19.45
CA GLU A 552 -1.66 -28.51 -20.44
C GLU A 552 -2.51 -28.18 -21.69
N ILE A 553 -3.61 -27.43 -21.51
CA ILE A 553 -4.47 -26.98 -22.63
C ILE A 553 -4.04 -25.63 -23.23
N GLY A 554 -2.89 -25.07 -22.82
CA GLY A 554 -2.25 -23.93 -23.48
C GLY A 554 -2.30 -22.57 -22.76
N PHE A 555 -2.92 -22.44 -21.59
CA PHE A 555 -2.85 -21.19 -20.81
C PHE A 555 -1.54 -21.10 -20.02
N SER A 556 -0.78 -20.02 -20.21
CA SER A 556 0.46 -19.79 -19.45
C SER A 556 0.13 -19.49 -17.99
N TYR A 557 1.09 -19.61 -17.05
CA TYR A 557 0.79 -19.34 -15.64
C TYR A 557 0.30 -17.90 -15.40
N ARG A 558 0.87 -16.93 -16.12
CA ARG A 558 0.44 -15.50 -16.11
C ARG A 558 -0.99 -15.23 -16.59
N ASP A 559 -1.59 -16.18 -17.31
CA ASP A 559 -2.96 -16.09 -17.84
C ASP A 559 -4.00 -16.53 -16.79
N GLN A 560 -3.52 -17.03 -15.64
CA GLN A 560 -4.32 -17.60 -14.56
C GLN A 560 -4.21 -16.74 -13.30
N ALA A 561 -5.35 -16.47 -12.66
CA ALA A 561 -5.42 -15.73 -11.41
C ALA A 561 -6.22 -16.46 -10.33
N VAL A 562 -5.77 -16.36 -9.08
CA VAL A 562 -6.42 -16.94 -7.90
C VAL A 562 -6.96 -15.82 -7.02
N PHE A 563 -8.27 -15.84 -6.78
CA PHE A 563 -8.97 -14.86 -5.97
C PHE A 563 -9.37 -15.42 -4.61
N CYS A 564 -9.25 -14.59 -3.57
CA CYS A 564 -9.76 -14.84 -2.23
C CYS A 564 -10.32 -13.56 -1.59
N ARG A 565 -11.03 -13.72 -0.47
CA ARG A 565 -11.57 -12.59 0.30
C ARG A 565 -10.49 -11.79 1.05
N GLY A 566 -9.52 -12.48 1.66
CA GLY A 566 -8.59 -11.87 2.62
C GLY A 566 -7.12 -12.25 2.37
N ASN A 567 -6.22 -11.34 2.72
CA ASN A 567 -4.79 -11.46 2.43
C ASN A 567 -4.10 -12.62 3.16
N GLU A 568 -4.44 -12.91 4.42
CA GLU A 568 -3.89 -14.04 5.18
C GLU A 568 -4.11 -15.38 4.44
N LYS A 569 -5.30 -15.57 3.88
CA LYS A 569 -5.63 -16.78 3.12
C LYS A 569 -4.87 -16.84 1.78
N LEU A 570 -4.57 -15.69 1.16
CA LEU A 570 -3.69 -15.63 -0.01
C LEU A 570 -2.24 -15.96 0.35
N SER A 571 -1.72 -15.47 1.49
CA SER A 571 -0.37 -15.84 1.98
C SER A 571 -0.24 -17.35 2.17
N ALA A 572 -1.23 -17.97 2.84
CA ALA A 572 -1.27 -19.42 3.03
C ALA A 572 -1.36 -20.17 1.68
N LEU A 573 -2.27 -19.77 0.78
CA LEU A 573 -2.40 -20.40 -0.54
C LEU A 573 -1.14 -20.23 -1.40
N GLY A 574 -0.47 -19.07 -1.35
CA GLY A 574 0.78 -18.83 -2.07
C GLY A 574 1.89 -19.77 -1.60
N GLN A 575 2.09 -19.88 -0.28
CA GLN A 575 3.06 -20.80 0.32
C GLN A 575 2.74 -22.28 0.06
N ASP A 576 1.45 -22.65 -0.01
CA ASP A 576 1.03 -24.01 -0.38
C ASP A 576 1.34 -24.29 -1.86
N LEU A 577 1.02 -23.35 -2.76
CA LEU A 577 1.24 -23.46 -4.21
C LEU A 577 2.73 -23.50 -4.57
N GLU A 578 3.56 -22.65 -3.94
CA GLU A 578 5.02 -22.70 -4.09
C GLU A 578 5.58 -24.05 -3.64
N ARG A 579 5.10 -24.60 -2.50
CA ARG A 579 5.47 -25.96 -2.05
C ARG A 579 5.01 -27.06 -3.00
N LEU A 580 3.93 -26.83 -3.75
CA LEU A 580 3.42 -27.72 -4.80
C LEU A 580 4.11 -27.51 -6.16
N GLY A 581 5.12 -26.63 -6.25
CA GLY A 581 5.89 -26.37 -7.47
C GLY A 581 5.21 -25.42 -8.47
N ILE A 582 4.15 -24.72 -8.06
CA ILE A 582 3.46 -23.73 -8.89
C ILE A 582 4.14 -22.36 -8.73
N PRO A 583 4.60 -21.70 -9.81
CA PRO A 583 5.14 -20.34 -9.72
C PRO A 583 4.01 -19.36 -9.39
N VAL A 584 4.17 -18.63 -8.29
CA VAL A 584 3.20 -17.66 -7.78
C VAL A 584 3.81 -16.27 -7.78
N LEU A 585 3.02 -15.27 -8.17
CA LEU A 585 3.37 -13.86 -8.04
C LEU A 585 2.51 -13.21 -6.96
N PHE A 586 3.03 -13.21 -5.72
CA PHE A 586 2.37 -12.62 -4.55
C PHE A 586 3.40 -12.25 -3.45
N LEU A 587 3.35 -10.99 -3.00
CA LEU A 587 4.27 -10.49 -1.97
C LEU A 587 3.78 -10.74 -0.54
N GLY A 588 2.49 -10.99 -0.31
CA GLY A 588 1.95 -11.12 1.05
C GLY A 588 2.09 -9.83 1.85
N SER A 589 2.27 -9.94 3.17
CA SER A 589 2.76 -8.80 3.95
C SER A 589 4.27 -8.69 3.76
N LEU A 590 4.74 -7.52 3.33
CA LEU A 590 6.15 -7.29 3.02
C LEU A 590 7.05 -7.62 4.22
N PHE A 591 6.68 -7.13 5.41
CA PHE A 591 7.43 -7.38 6.64
C PHE A 591 7.28 -8.80 7.21
N GLU A 592 6.41 -9.63 6.62
CA GLU A 592 6.32 -11.05 6.97
C GLU A 592 7.22 -11.96 6.12
N ARG A 593 7.64 -11.51 4.93
CA ARG A 593 8.58 -12.21 4.05
C ARG A 593 9.89 -12.53 4.78
N GLN A 594 10.50 -13.67 4.48
CA GLN A 594 11.67 -14.14 5.22
C GLN A 594 12.86 -13.22 4.96
N GLU A 595 13.12 -12.90 3.70
CA GLU A 595 14.17 -12.00 3.25
C GLU A 595 14.03 -10.58 3.84
N VAL A 596 12.83 -10.06 4.03
CA VAL A 596 12.63 -8.74 4.65
C VAL A 596 12.91 -8.80 6.16
N LYS A 597 12.43 -9.84 6.85
CA LYS A 597 12.79 -10.09 8.25
C LYS A 597 14.29 -10.31 8.44
N ASP A 598 14.97 -10.90 7.47
CA ASP A 598 16.43 -11.08 7.47
C ASP A 598 17.14 -9.71 7.47
N LEU A 599 16.73 -8.79 6.60
CA LEU A 599 17.28 -7.43 6.52
C LEU A 599 16.95 -6.59 7.77
N VAL A 600 15.74 -6.71 8.31
CA VAL A 600 15.36 -6.07 9.59
C VAL A 600 16.21 -6.61 10.75
N ALA A 601 16.46 -7.93 10.79
CA ALA A 601 17.35 -8.52 11.80
C ALA A 601 18.80 -8.02 11.66
N LEU A 602 19.32 -7.89 10.44
CA LEU A 602 20.66 -7.36 10.17
C LEU A 602 20.83 -5.94 10.76
N VAL A 603 19.96 -5.00 10.41
CA VAL A 603 20.07 -3.62 10.94
C VAL A 603 19.77 -3.54 12.43
N SER A 604 18.96 -4.45 12.98
CA SER A 604 18.68 -4.49 14.43
C SER A 604 19.96 -4.69 15.25
N LEU A 605 20.98 -5.38 14.72
CA LEU A 605 22.28 -5.60 15.37
C LEU A 605 23.01 -4.29 15.72
N LEU A 606 22.73 -3.19 15.01
CA LEU A 606 23.30 -1.87 15.28
C LEU A 606 22.60 -1.12 16.43
N THR A 607 21.53 -1.69 17.00
CA THR A 607 20.68 -1.04 18.01
C THR A 607 20.27 -1.94 19.18
N ASP A 608 20.24 -3.25 18.99
CA ASP A 608 19.93 -4.23 20.04
C ASP A 608 21.21 -4.64 20.77
N LYS A 609 21.31 -4.22 22.04
CA LYS A 609 22.40 -4.60 22.95
C LYS A 609 22.60 -6.12 23.06
N ARG A 610 21.52 -6.90 22.94
CA ARG A 610 21.58 -8.36 23.02
C ARG A 610 21.89 -9.04 21.70
N ALA A 611 21.98 -8.29 20.60
CA ALA A 611 22.23 -8.81 19.25
C ALA A 611 21.28 -9.96 18.81
N MET A 612 20.00 -9.94 19.23
CA MET A 612 19.03 -11.03 18.97
C MET A 612 18.83 -11.35 17.48
N GLY A 613 19.13 -10.40 16.59
CA GLY A 613 19.17 -10.61 15.15
C GLY A 613 20.14 -11.73 14.71
N LEU A 614 21.15 -12.06 15.53
CA LEU A 614 22.18 -13.06 15.20
C LEU A 614 21.58 -14.44 14.94
N ILE A 615 20.51 -14.87 15.61
CA ILE A 615 19.84 -16.16 15.31
C ILE A 615 19.39 -16.25 13.86
N ARG A 616 19.02 -15.12 13.27
CA ARG A 616 18.54 -15.04 11.90
C ARG A 616 19.70 -14.87 10.91
N ILE A 617 20.69 -14.05 11.24
CA ILE A 617 21.88 -13.82 10.40
C ILE A 617 22.79 -15.06 10.37
N ALA A 618 22.89 -15.81 11.47
CA ALA A 618 23.57 -17.11 11.56
C ALA A 618 22.98 -18.20 10.65
N CYS A 619 21.78 -18.00 10.09
CA CYS A 619 21.17 -18.88 9.09
C CYS A 619 21.48 -18.46 7.64
N TRP A 620 22.19 -17.36 7.41
CA TRP A 620 22.60 -16.95 6.05
C TRP A 620 23.78 -17.80 5.56
N PRO A 621 23.83 -18.21 4.28
CA PRO A 621 24.93 -19.01 3.75
C PRO A 621 26.33 -18.40 3.95
N GLU A 622 26.45 -17.06 3.93
CA GLU A 622 27.73 -16.36 4.09
C GLU A 622 28.21 -16.28 5.56
N PHE A 623 27.27 -16.34 6.50
CA PHE A 623 27.46 -16.10 7.94
C PHE A 623 27.07 -17.31 8.80
N GLN A 624 27.05 -18.51 8.20
CA GLN A 624 26.54 -19.71 8.87
C GLN A 624 27.30 -19.96 10.18
N MET A 625 26.55 -19.97 11.30
CA MET A 625 27.10 -20.11 12.64
C MET A 625 26.32 -21.18 13.41
N PRO A 626 26.98 -22.12 14.11
CA PRO A 626 26.30 -23.08 14.97
C PRO A 626 25.41 -22.38 16.00
N MET A 627 24.19 -22.89 16.20
CA MET A 627 23.25 -22.27 17.16
C MET A 627 23.77 -22.28 18.60
N GLU A 628 24.65 -23.21 18.94
CA GLU A 628 25.36 -23.30 20.23
C GLU A 628 26.36 -22.15 20.44
N ASP A 629 27.00 -21.66 19.37
CA ASP A 629 27.85 -20.46 19.43
C ASP A 629 26.99 -19.20 19.51
N VAL A 630 25.87 -19.15 18.76
CA VAL A 630 24.92 -18.04 18.81
C VAL A 630 24.38 -17.85 20.22
N THR A 631 23.92 -18.92 20.90
CA THR A 631 23.38 -18.81 22.26
C THR A 631 24.44 -18.38 23.27
N GLN A 632 25.69 -18.81 23.14
CA GLN A 632 26.80 -18.31 23.96
C GLN A 632 27.02 -16.81 23.79
N VAL A 633 27.02 -16.30 22.56
CA VAL A 633 27.16 -14.86 22.26
C VAL A 633 25.99 -14.05 22.82
N LEU A 634 24.75 -14.51 22.61
CA LEU A 634 23.55 -13.83 23.14
C LEU A 634 23.55 -13.78 24.68
N GLU A 635 23.94 -14.87 25.34
CA GLU A 635 24.02 -14.94 26.79
C GLU A 635 25.12 -14.03 27.34
N HIS A 636 26.27 -13.97 26.66
CA HIS A 636 27.36 -13.06 27.03
C HIS A 636 26.90 -11.60 26.99
N PHE A 637 26.31 -11.14 25.89
CA PHE A 637 25.80 -9.78 25.75
C PHE A 637 24.61 -9.48 26.69
N ARG A 638 23.83 -10.50 27.07
CA ARG A 638 22.79 -10.38 28.10
C ARG A 638 23.37 -10.08 29.49
N ILE A 639 24.54 -10.63 29.80
CA ILE A 639 25.23 -10.46 31.10
C ILE A 639 26.02 -9.16 31.14
N THR A 640 26.72 -8.79 30.05
CA THR A 640 27.58 -7.58 30.03
C THR A 640 26.81 -6.27 29.82
N ASP A 641 25.62 -6.31 29.23
CA ASP A 641 24.77 -5.13 28.88
C ASP A 641 25.51 -4.03 28.08
N ASN A 642 26.53 -4.45 27.31
CA ASN A 642 27.36 -3.60 26.45
C ASN A 642 26.51 -2.73 25.50
N GLU A 643 27.06 -1.58 25.11
CA GLU A 643 26.46 -0.79 24.03
C GLU A 643 26.52 -1.55 22.68
N PRO A 644 25.52 -1.36 21.79
CA PRO A 644 25.50 -2.04 20.49
C PRO A 644 26.77 -1.76 19.68
N VAL A 645 27.14 -2.70 18.80
CA VAL A 645 28.34 -2.65 17.96
C VAL A 645 29.67 -2.78 18.72
N ASN A 646 29.73 -2.55 20.04
CA ASN A 646 30.92 -2.85 20.86
C ASN A 646 30.99 -4.34 21.23
N TRP A 647 31.26 -5.17 20.21
CA TRP A 647 31.28 -6.62 20.31
C TRP A 647 32.65 -7.16 20.74
N ASP A 648 32.87 -7.21 22.05
CA ASP A 648 33.89 -8.05 22.66
C ASP A 648 33.34 -9.46 22.90
N ILE A 649 33.99 -10.47 22.31
CA ILE A 649 33.73 -11.90 22.53
C ILE A 649 35.00 -12.64 22.98
N SER A 650 36.06 -11.93 23.37
CA SER A 650 37.37 -12.49 23.68
C SER A 650 37.39 -13.49 24.85
N SER A 651 36.35 -13.47 25.68
CA SER A 651 36.15 -14.39 26.80
C SER A 651 35.35 -15.66 26.45
N LEU A 652 34.87 -15.79 25.21
CA LEU A 652 34.06 -16.93 24.75
C LEU A 652 34.89 -17.99 24.01
N SER A 653 34.57 -19.25 24.26
CA SER A 653 35.18 -20.42 23.61
C SER A 653 34.31 -20.91 22.45
N LEU A 654 34.11 -20.07 21.44
CA LEU A 654 33.33 -20.41 20.25
C LEU A 654 34.06 -21.44 19.37
N SER A 655 33.31 -22.17 18.53
CA SER A 655 33.91 -23.01 17.49
C SER A 655 34.73 -22.18 16.47
N PRO A 656 35.69 -22.78 15.73
CA PRO A 656 36.42 -22.08 14.66
C PRO A 656 35.48 -21.50 13.59
N GLU A 657 34.42 -22.22 13.26
CA GLU A 657 33.35 -21.80 12.35
C GLU A 657 32.58 -20.60 12.93
N GLY A 658 32.22 -20.66 14.21
CA GLY A 658 31.53 -19.58 14.92
C GLY A 658 32.36 -18.30 15.01
N LEU A 659 33.65 -18.42 15.37
CA LEU A 659 34.58 -17.28 15.40
C LEU A 659 34.73 -16.65 14.00
N SER A 660 34.91 -17.47 12.96
CA SER A 660 35.03 -17.00 11.58
C SER A 660 33.77 -16.27 11.11
N SER A 661 32.59 -16.84 11.36
CA SER A 661 31.31 -16.21 10.98
C SER A 661 31.02 -14.95 11.79
N PHE A 662 31.41 -14.88 13.08
CA PHE A 662 31.27 -13.67 13.88
C PHE A 662 32.13 -12.52 13.36
N GLU A 663 33.40 -12.79 13.06
CA GLU A 663 34.30 -11.78 12.48
C GLU A 663 33.85 -11.34 11.08
N LYS A 664 33.25 -12.22 10.25
CA LYS A 664 32.60 -11.80 9.00
C LYS A 664 31.45 -10.81 9.25
N ILE A 665 30.53 -11.10 10.19
CA ILE A 665 29.41 -10.20 10.52
C ILE A 665 29.92 -8.83 11.01
N LYS A 666 30.94 -8.84 11.87
CA LYS A 666 31.60 -7.63 12.38
C LYS A 666 32.25 -6.80 11.27
N ASN A 667 32.95 -7.44 10.33
CA ASN A 667 33.53 -6.78 9.17
C ASN A 667 32.45 -6.21 8.23
N VAL A 668 31.38 -6.96 7.98
CA VAL A 668 30.25 -6.51 7.15
C VAL A 668 29.51 -5.31 7.75
N LEU A 669 29.48 -5.18 9.07
CA LEU A 669 28.86 -4.03 9.76
C LEU A 669 29.85 -2.94 10.20
N HIS A 670 31.14 -3.08 9.86
CA HIS A 670 32.19 -2.12 10.21
C HIS A 670 31.90 -0.71 9.66
N GLY A 671 32.07 0.30 10.52
CA GLY A 671 31.83 1.72 10.19
C GLY A 671 30.37 2.18 10.31
N PHE A 672 29.43 1.30 10.68
CA PHE A 672 28.06 1.68 10.98
C PHE A 672 27.78 1.81 12.49
N SER A 673 26.74 2.56 12.83
CA SER A 673 26.28 2.76 14.20
C SER A 673 24.75 2.86 14.25
N SER A 674 24.17 2.97 15.44
CA SER A 674 22.74 3.23 15.63
C SER A 674 22.25 4.50 14.90
N ALA A 675 23.12 5.49 14.72
CA ALA A 675 22.81 6.74 14.01
C ALA A 675 22.84 6.62 12.48
N SER A 676 23.36 5.53 11.92
CA SER A 676 23.40 5.31 10.47
C SER A 676 22.00 5.16 9.87
N HIS A 677 21.79 5.67 8.65
CA HIS A 677 20.51 5.53 7.96
C HIS A 677 20.29 4.07 7.52
N PRO A 678 19.13 3.43 7.81
CA PRO A 678 18.93 2.00 7.54
C PRO A 678 19.12 1.64 6.07
N TRP A 679 18.66 2.49 5.14
CA TRP A 679 18.87 2.28 3.70
C TRP A 679 20.34 2.24 3.32
N PHE A 680 21.17 3.15 3.83
CA PHE A 680 22.59 3.22 3.49
C PHE A 680 23.37 2.01 4.02
N VAL A 681 23.05 1.58 5.25
CA VAL A 681 23.58 0.33 5.82
C VAL A 681 23.23 -0.86 4.92
N LEU A 682 21.94 -1.00 4.57
CA LEU A 682 21.45 -2.12 3.77
C LEU A 682 22.02 -2.10 2.34
N ALA A 683 22.04 -0.95 1.66
CA ALA A 683 22.58 -0.81 0.31
C ALA A 683 24.07 -1.18 0.27
N THR A 684 24.87 -0.65 1.20
CA THR A 684 26.30 -0.98 1.29
C THR A 684 26.51 -2.46 1.58
N VAL A 685 25.77 -3.04 2.54
CA VAL A 685 25.93 -4.48 2.85
C VAL A 685 25.54 -5.35 1.67
N LEU A 686 24.43 -5.03 1.00
CA LEU A 686 23.86 -5.83 -0.08
C LEU A 686 24.59 -5.72 -1.42
N LEU A 687 25.27 -4.60 -1.68
CA LEU A 687 25.94 -4.32 -2.97
C LEU A 687 27.47 -4.36 -2.91
N ASP A 688 28.08 -4.06 -1.76
CA ASP A 688 29.54 -3.98 -1.62
C ASP A 688 30.14 -5.09 -0.74
N ARG A 689 29.39 -5.60 0.24
CA ARG A 689 29.94 -6.47 1.30
C ARG A 689 29.39 -7.91 1.33
N THR A 690 28.41 -8.23 0.49
CA THR A 690 27.80 -9.57 0.40
C THR A 690 27.48 -9.91 -1.06
N SER A 691 27.30 -11.19 -1.37
CA SER A 691 26.89 -11.64 -2.71
C SER A 691 25.37 -11.88 -2.85
N VAL A 692 24.60 -11.57 -1.81
CA VAL A 692 23.14 -11.84 -1.72
C VAL A 692 22.38 -11.31 -2.93
N VAL A 693 22.65 -10.07 -3.33
CA VAL A 693 21.95 -9.44 -4.46
C VAL A 693 22.40 -10.06 -5.80
N ALA A 694 23.68 -10.38 -5.97
CA ALA A 694 24.21 -11.04 -7.16
C ALA A 694 23.64 -12.46 -7.34
N GLN A 695 23.45 -13.21 -6.26
CA GLN A 695 22.80 -14.53 -6.27
C GLN A 695 21.31 -14.45 -6.65
N ILE A 696 20.63 -13.37 -6.26
CA ILE A 696 19.23 -13.13 -6.65
C ILE A 696 19.15 -12.74 -8.13
N ALA A 697 20.02 -11.83 -8.59
CA ALA A 697 20.05 -11.32 -9.95
C ALA A 697 20.38 -12.36 -11.04
N THR A 698 21.00 -13.47 -10.64
CA THR A 698 21.33 -14.63 -11.48
C THR A 698 20.30 -15.77 -11.40
N SER A 699 19.25 -15.63 -10.57
CA SER A 699 18.21 -16.65 -10.43
C SER A 699 17.14 -16.57 -11.52
N GLU A 700 17.02 -17.62 -12.34
CA GLU A 700 15.94 -17.78 -13.32
C GLU A 700 14.60 -18.19 -12.67
N ALA A 701 14.60 -18.61 -11.41
CA ALA A 701 13.41 -19.07 -10.71
C ALA A 701 12.50 -17.92 -10.31
N VAL A 702 11.18 -18.06 -10.54
CA VAL A 702 10.15 -17.08 -10.13
C VAL A 702 10.23 -16.72 -8.65
N ASN A 703 10.55 -17.68 -7.76
CA ASN A 703 10.76 -17.40 -6.34
C ASN A 703 11.97 -16.49 -6.08
N GLY A 704 13.07 -16.68 -6.83
CA GLY A 704 14.23 -15.79 -6.80
C GLY A 704 13.87 -14.37 -7.22
N GLN A 705 13.09 -14.22 -8.30
CA GLN A 705 12.57 -12.94 -8.75
C GLN A 705 11.63 -12.30 -7.72
N ALA A 706 10.73 -13.07 -7.11
CA ALA A 706 9.83 -12.60 -6.03
C ALA A 706 10.61 -12.12 -4.80
N ARG A 707 11.69 -12.82 -4.42
CA ARG A 707 12.63 -12.40 -3.37
C ARG A 707 13.31 -11.08 -3.72
N GLY A 708 13.74 -10.92 -4.97
CA GLY A 708 14.28 -9.65 -5.49
C GLY A 708 13.30 -8.50 -5.32
N ILE A 709 12.08 -8.65 -5.84
CA ILE A 709 11.01 -7.66 -5.76
C ILE A 709 10.70 -7.27 -4.31
N ALA A 710 10.65 -8.24 -3.38
CA ALA A 710 10.42 -7.98 -1.96
C ALA A 710 11.56 -7.18 -1.30
N ILE A 711 12.82 -7.53 -1.56
CA ILE A 711 13.97 -6.74 -1.07
C ILE A 711 13.93 -5.34 -1.66
N TRP A 712 13.68 -5.20 -2.96
CA TRP A 712 13.61 -3.91 -3.65
C TRP A 712 12.54 -2.99 -3.05
N GLN A 713 11.33 -3.52 -2.80
CA GLN A 713 10.24 -2.77 -2.19
C GLN A 713 10.52 -2.42 -0.72
N PHE A 714 11.22 -3.30 0.02
CA PHE A 714 11.69 -2.98 1.36
C PHE A 714 12.78 -1.91 1.36
N MET A 715 13.67 -1.87 0.36
CA MET A 715 14.65 -0.78 0.21
C MET A 715 13.94 0.56 -0.05
N ASN A 716 12.92 0.61 -0.91
CA ASN A 716 12.15 1.84 -1.11
C ASN A 716 11.43 2.30 0.18
N PHE A 717 10.96 1.38 1.01
CA PHE A 717 10.43 1.71 2.35
C PHE A 717 11.54 2.21 3.30
N ALA A 718 12.68 1.52 3.37
CA ALA A 718 13.79 1.86 4.26
C ALA A 718 14.48 3.19 3.89
N ARG A 719 14.28 3.69 2.66
CA ARG A 719 14.77 4.98 2.17
C ARG A 719 14.00 6.18 2.72
N GLN A 720 12.78 5.99 3.21
CA GLN A 720 11.98 7.07 3.79
C GLN A 720 12.66 7.73 4.99
N GLN A 721 12.54 9.05 5.13
CA GLN A 721 13.02 9.73 6.34
C GLN A 721 12.06 9.53 7.52
N PHE A 722 12.47 8.69 8.46
CA PHE A 722 11.73 8.45 9.70
C PHE A 722 11.87 9.64 10.67
N ARG A 723 10.76 10.36 10.89
CA ARG A 723 10.67 11.54 11.78
C ARG A 723 10.50 11.11 13.26
N GLY A 724 10.44 12.07 14.18
CA GLY A 724 10.33 11.84 15.64
C GLY A 724 11.67 11.86 16.39
N SER A 725 11.67 11.44 17.65
CA SER A 725 12.86 11.34 18.51
C SER A 725 13.57 9.98 18.37
N GLY A 726 14.86 9.92 18.72
CA GLY A 726 15.66 8.69 18.67
C GLY A 726 16.33 8.36 17.31
N PHE A 727 16.99 7.21 17.26
CA PHE A 727 17.84 6.77 16.16
C PHE A 727 17.06 6.30 14.90
N PRO A 728 17.56 6.53 13.66
CA PRO A 728 16.85 6.18 12.43
C PRO A 728 16.40 4.72 12.34
N ILE A 729 17.27 3.78 12.68
CA ILE A 729 16.98 2.34 12.65
C ILE A 729 15.87 1.98 13.65
N MET A 730 15.90 2.56 14.86
CA MET A 730 14.86 2.33 15.87
C MET A 730 13.50 2.86 15.42
N LYS A 731 13.47 4.06 14.81
CA LYS A 731 12.23 4.63 14.26
C LYS A 731 11.65 3.77 13.15
N MET A 732 12.49 3.28 12.22
CA MET A 732 12.05 2.33 11.20
C MET A 732 11.43 1.07 11.83
N MET A 733 12.07 0.48 12.85
CA MET A 733 11.53 -0.69 13.55
C MET A 733 10.21 -0.40 14.27
N THR A 734 10.08 0.74 14.95
CA THR A 734 8.81 1.17 15.58
C THR A 734 7.72 1.37 14.54
N ARG A 735 8.04 2.00 13.41
CA ARG A 735 7.12 2.19 12.28
C ARG A 735 6.65 0.86 11.68
N ILE A 736 7.56 -0.09 11.45
CA ILE A 736 7.22 -1.45 10.99
C ILE A 736 6.26 -2.14 11.98
N ARG A 737 6.56 -2.07 13.29
CA ARG A 737 5.70 -2.65 14.33
C ARG A 737 4.31 -2.02 14.33
N ARG A 738 4.20 -0.68 14.18
CA ARG A 738 2.91 0.00 14.09
C ARG A 738 2.14 -0.43 12.82
N LEU A 739 2.76 -0.42 11.65
CA LEU A 739 2.12 -0.87 10.40
C LEU A 739 1.58 -2.32 10.49
N LEU A 740 2.36 -3.24 11.08
CA LEU A 740 1.93 -4.62 11.32
C LEU A 740 0.77 -4.71 12.32
N LYS A 741 0.87 -4.01 13.47
CA LYS A 741 -0.19 -3.94 14.49
C LYS A 741 -1.51 -3.42 13.91
N LEU A 742 -1.44 -2.45 13.01
CA LEU A 742 -2.60 -1.83 12.37
C LEU A 742 -3.10 -2.52 11.09
N ASN A 743 -2.39 -3.55 10.59
CA ASN A 743 -2.64 -4.20 9.29
C ASN A 743 -2.71 -3.20 8.10
N ASP A 744 -1.84 -2.19 8.14
CA ASP A 744 -1.84 -1.04 7.22
C ASP A 744 -0.64 -1.02 6.26
N ASP A 745 0.04 -2.15 6.11
CA ASP A 745 1.11 -2.38 5.14
C ASP A 745 0.59 -2.66 3.71
N ARG A 746 -0.67 -2.32 3.40
CA ARG A 746 -1.37 -2.77 2.17
C ARG A 746 -0.76 -2.22 0.88
N ASP A 747 -0.30 -0.98 0.90
CA ASP A 747 0.32 -0.35 -0.28
C ASP A 747 1.71 -0.91 -0.59
N LEU A 748 2.38 -1.48 0.43
CA LEU A 748 3.65 -2.19 0.34
C LEU A 748 3.52 -3.62 -0.23
N ARG A 749 2.30 -4.04 -0.62
CA ARG A 749 2.02 -5.36 -1.22
C ARG A 749 1.82 -5.29 -2.73
N GLN A 750 1.85 -4.08 -3.30
CA GLN A 750 1.63 -3.86 -4.73
C GLN A 750 2.87 -4.25 -5.52
N LEU A 751 2.68 -5.07 -6.56
CA LEU A 751 3.75 -5.55 -7.43
C LEU A 751 4.16 -4.45 -8.43
N PRO A 752 5.47 -4.19 -8.63
CA PRO A 752 5.93 -3.16 -9.56
C PRO A 752 5.63 -3.50 -11.02
N ALA A 753 5.60 -2.49 -11.88
CA ALA A 753 5.22 -2.62 -13.30
C ALA A 753 6.12 -3.62 -14.06
N ALA A 754 7.39 -3.72 -13.70
CA ALA A 754 8.35 -4.69 -14.26
C ALA A 754 7.89 -6.16 -14.13
N THR A 755 7.03 -6.48 -13.15
CA THR A 755 6.53 -7.85 -12.91
C THR A 755 5.51 -8.35 -13.93
N GLN A 756 4.97 -7.48 -14.79
CA GLN A 756 3.84 -7.81 -15.68
C GLN A 756 4.10 -9.00 -16.61
N ASN A 757 5.36 -9.22 -17.00
CA ASN A 757 5.80 -10.25 -17.94
C ASN A 757 6.19 -11.60 -17.29
N ILE A 758 6.29 -11.69 -15.95
CA ILE A 758 6.68 -12.93 -15.25
C ILE A 758 5.61 -14.01 -15.49
N ASP A 759 6.02 -15.20 -15.94
CA ASP A 759 5.10 -16.33 -16.13
C ASP A 759 4.79 -17.04 -14.81
N ALA A 760 3.87 -16.44 -14.04
CA ALA A 760 3.48 -16.91 -12.72
C ALA A 760 2.01 -16.61 -12.42
N VAL A 761 1.38 -17.48 -11.64
CA VAL A 761 -0.03 -17.37 -11.26
C VAL A 761 -0.22 -16.20 -10.31
N LYS A 762 -1.14 -15.30 -10.64
CA LYS A 762 -1.35 -14.05 -9.89
C LYS A 762 -2.36 -14.28 -8.77
N LEU A 763 -1.92 -14.13 -7.52
CA LEU A 763 -2.78 -14.22 -6.34
C LEU A 763 -3.20 -12.82 -5.89
N MET A 764 -4.49 -12.59 -5.71
CA MET A 764 -5.01 -11.28 -5.30
C MET A 764 -6.35 -11.38 -4.58
N THR A 765 -6.71 -10.32 -3.84
CA THR A 765 -8.06 -10.23 -3.27
C THR A 765 -9.06 -9.87 -4.36
N ILE A 766 -10.34 -10.17 -4.13
CA ILE A 766 -11.43 -9.73 -5.02
C ILE A 766 -11.38 -8.20 -5.25
N HIS A 767 -11.06 -7.41 -4.21
CA HIS A 767 -10.85 -5.96 -4.32
C HIS A 767 -9.67 -5.60 -5.24
N GLY A 768 -8.54 -6.30 -5.11
CA GLY A 768 -7.36 -6.10 -5.96
C GLY A 768 -7.55 -6.54 -7.41
N ALA A 769 -8.54 -7.39 -7.67
CA ALA A 769 -8.89 -7.84 -9.02
C ALA A 769 -9.79 -6.84 -9.79
N LYS A 770 -10.38 -5.84 -9.12
CA LYS A 770 -11.23 -4.83 -9.76
C LYS A 770 -10.43 -4.07 -10.85
N GLY A 771 -11.09 -3.78 -11.98
CA GLY A 771 -10.44 -3.20 -13.16
C GLY A 771 -9.57 -4.16 -13.98
N LEU A 772 -9.08 -5.26 -13.40
CA LEU A 772 -8.31 -6.30 -14.10
C LEU A 772 -9.23 -7.28 -14.85
N GLU A 773 -8.62 -8.19 -15.61
CA GLU A 773 -9.26 -9.26 -16.36
C GLU A 773 -8.25 -10.36 -16.70
N PHE A 774 -8.68 -11.63 -16.67
CA PHE A 774 -7.80 -12.79 -16.85
C PHE A 774 -8.46 -13.85 -17.74
N PRO A 775 -7.71 -14.52 -18.63
CA PRO A 775 -8.16 -15.73 -19.33
C PRO A 775 -8.83 -16.73 -18.39
N VAL A 776 -8.15 -17.06 -17.29
CA VAL A 776 -8.63 -18.04 -16.30
C VAL A 776 -8.69 -17.44 -14.89
N VAL A 777 -9.81 -17.68 -14.18
CA VAL A 777 -10.00 -17.26 -12.79
C VAL A 777 -10.36 -18.45 -11.89
N HIS A 778 -9.65 -18.56 -10.76
CA HIS A 778 -9.87 -19.53 -9.69
C HIS A 778 -10.34 -18.80 -8.42
N LEU A 779 -11.63 -18.83 -8.12
CA LEU A 779 -12.19 -18.23 -6.89
C LEU A 779 -12.21 -19.26 -5.75
N SER A 780 -11.37 -19.06 -4.74
CA SER A 780 -11.24 -19.98 -3.61
C SER A 780 -11.97 -19.49 -2.35
N GLY A 781 -12.53 -20.44 -1.60
CA GLY A 781 -13.27 -20.18 -0.36
C GLY A 781 -14.77 -19.95 -0.56
N VAL A 782 -15.41 -20.68 -1.47
CA VAL A 782 -16.83 -20.50 -1.81
C VAL A 782 -17.75 -21.29 -0.87
N ASN A 783 -17.61 -21.02 0.43
CA ASN A 783 -18.37 -21.60 1.54
C ASN A 783 -19.23 -20.53 2.23
N LYS A 784 -20.36 -20.95 2.83
CA LYS A 784 -21.34 -20.05 3.50
C LYS A 784 -20.75 -19.21 4.65
N ASP A 785 -19.64 -19.63 5.24
CA ASP A 785 -18.91 -18.91 6.29
C ASP A 785 -17.78 -18.02 5.75
N THR A 786 -17.69 -17.83 4.42
CA THR A 786 -16.60 -17.10 3.75
C THR A 786 -17.12 -16.11 2.70
N ILE A 787 -18.08 -16.53 1.87
CA ILE A 787 -18.84 -15.67 0.96
C ILE A 787 -20.30 -16.15 0.90
N PRO A 788 -21.31 -15.30 1.20
CA PRO A 788 -21.17 -14.01 1.90
C PRO A 788 -20.44 -14.18 3.24
N GLY A 789 -19.70 -13.16 3.66
CA GLY A 789 -19.05 -13.15 4.97
C GLY A 789 -19.97 -12.55 6.02
N SER A 790 -19.91 -13.05 7.25
CA SER A 790 -20.69 -12.49 8.36
C SER A 790 -20.41 -11.00 8.56
N TYR A 791 -21.46 -10.22 8.79
CA TYR A 791 -21.35 -8.85 9.28
C TYR A 791 -20.66 -8.84 10.65
N ARG A 792 -19.90 -7.78 10.92
CA ARG A 792 -19.31 -7.47 12.23
C ARG A 792 -19.67 -6.03 12.54
N GLY A 793 -20.27 -5.79 13.71
CA GLY A 793 -20.68 -4.44 14.14
C GLY A 793 -19.51 -3.45 14.15
N VAL A 794 -19.80 -2.19 13.83
CA VAL A 794 -18.82 -1.10 13.81
C VAL A 794 -18.51 -0.66 15.24
N LYS A 795 -17.23 -0.52 15.59
CA LYS A 795 -16.80 -0.16 16.97
C LYS A 795 -17.10 1.29 17.35
N CYS A 796 -17.00 2.20 16.39
CA CYS A 796 -17.40 3.59 16.50
C CYS A 796 -18.42 3.87 15.39
N PRO A 797 -19.70 3.53 15.57
CA PRO A 797 -20.72 3.80 14.57
C PRO A 797 -20.88 5.32 14.37
N PRO A 798 -21.25 5.79 13.16
CA PRO A 798 -21.56 7.19 12.94
C PRO A 798 -22.83 7.59 13.72
N PRO A 799 -22.96 8.84 14.16
CA PRO A 799 -24.19 9.32 14.78
C PRO A 799 -25.34 9.29 13.76
N GLU A 800 -26.56 9.16 14.29
CA GLU A 800 -27.78 9.12 13.48
C GLU A 800 -27.94 10.41 12.67
N GLY A 801 -28.52 10.32 11.48
CA GLY A 801 -28.64 11.43 10.54
C GLY A 801 -27.36 11.81 9.78
N MET A 802 -26.17 11.33 10.18
CA MET A 802 -24.90 11.68 9.50
C MET A 802 -24.77 11.06 8.09
N VAL A 803 -25.25 9.83 7.89
CA VAL A 803 -25.08 9.10 6.63
C VAL A 803 -26.25 9.39 5.69
N ALA A 804 -25.98 10.06 4.57
CA ALA A 804 -27.01 10.45 3.62
C ALA A 804 -27.72 9.23 3.00
N GLY A 805 -29.06 9.20 3.12
CA GLY A 805 -29.92 8.19 2.50
C GLY A 805 -30.10 6.88 3.27
N GLY A 806 -29.55 6.76 4.47
CA GLY A 806 -29.86 5.66 5.38
C GLY A 806 -31.21 5.85 6.07
N ASN A 807 -31.98 4.77 6.19
CA ASN A 807 -33.21 4.71 6.99
C ASN A 807 -33.01 3.73 8.15
N GLY A 808 -33.49 4.07 9.35
CA GLY A 808 -33.29 3.26 10.56
C GLY A 808 -31.99 3.60 11.28
N SER A 809 -31.53 2.70 12.17
CA SER A 809 -30.35 2.94 13.00
C SER A 809 -29.05 2.90 12.18
N SER A 810 -27.98 3.49 12.71
CA SER A 810 -26.64 3.40 12.12
C SER A 810 -26.15 1.95 11.94
N GLU A 811 -26.62 1.00 12.75
CA GLU A 811 -26.29 -0.43 12.58
C GLU A 811 -27.09 -1.08 11.46
N ASP A 812 -28.38 -0.76 11.29
CA ASP A 812 -29.20 -1.29 10.18
C ASP A 812 -28.61 -0.88 8.83
N ILE A 813 -28.27 0.41 8.69
CA ILE A 813 -27.62 0.98 7.50
C ILE A 813 -26.28 0.28 7.23
N ALA A 814 -25.46 0.07 8.27
CA ALA A 814 -24.17 -0.60 8.15
C ALA A 814 -24.29 -2.10 7.81
N LYS A 815 -25.37 -2.76 8.25
CA LYS A 815 -25.66 -4.17 7.95
C LYS A 815 -26.20 -4.36 6.54
N GLU A 816 -27.19 -3.59 6.11
CA GLU A 816 -27.74 -3.67 4.75
C GLU A 816 -26.64 -3.40 3.71
N ALA A 817 -25.86 -2.34 3.91
CA ALA A 817 -24.79 -2.00 2.99
C ALA A 817 -23.63 -3.04 3.00
N HIS A 818 -23.46 -3.80 4.10
CA HIS A 818 -22.53 -4.95 4.13
C HIS A 818 -23.05 -6.11 3.28
N GLU A 819 -24.34 -6.43 3.37
CA GLU A 819 -24.98 -7.48 2.57
C GLU A 819 -24.88 -7.17 1.06
N ASN A 820 -25.21 -5.94 0.67
CA ASN A 820 -25.11 -5.46 -0.71
C ASN A 820 -23.66 -5.54 -1.25
N GLU A 821 -22.67 -5.20 -0.42
CA GLU A 821 -21.24 -5.33 -0.73
C GLU A 821 -20.82 -6.81 -0.92
N GLN A 822 -21.43 -7.78 -0.22
CA GLN A 822 -21.13 -9.20 -0.44
C GLN A 822 -21.54 -9.67 -1.83
N GLU A 823 -22.70 -9.24 -2.32
CA GLU A 823 -23.17 -9.57 -3.66
C GLU A 823 -22.27 -8.93 -4.73
N CYS A 824 -21.95 -7.64 -4.58
CA CYS A 824 -21.07 -6.91 -5.49
C CYS A 824 -19.67 -7.54 -5.58
N LEU A 825 -19.11 -8.03 -4.46
CA LEU A 825 -17.84 -8.76 -4.46
C LEU A 825 -17.90 -10.04 -5.29
N PHE A 826 -18.96 -10.85 -5.15
CA PHE A 826 -19.10 -12.08 -5.92
C PHE A 826 -19.29 -11.79 -7.42
N TYR A 827 -20.13 -10.81 -7.75
CA TYR A 827 -20.33 -10.32 -9.12
C TYR A 827 -19.03 -9.81 -9.77
N VAL A 828 -18.25 -9.00 -9.05
CA VAL A 828 -16.93 -8.51 -9.51
C VAL A 828 -16.00 -9.69 -9.76
N ALA A 829 -15.90 -10.66 -8.84
CA ALA A 829 -15.00 -11.81 -8.95
C ALA A 829 -15.27 -12.64 -10.22
N MET A 830 -16.54 -12.98 -10.50
CA MET A 830 -16.92 -13.73 -11.70
C MET A 830 -16.63 -12.95 -12.99
N SER A 831 -16.98 -11.67 -13.02
CA SER A 831 -16.87 -10.80 -14.22
C SER A 831 -15.43 -10.38 -14.60
N ARG A 832 -14.40 -10.90 -13.91
CA ARG A 832 -13.00 -10.78 -14.33
C ARG A 832 -12.56 -11.89 -15.29
N ALA A 833 -13.27 -13.02 -15.31
CA ALA A 833 -12.92 -14.17 -16.14
C ALA A 833 -13.29 -13.92 -17.61
N LYS A 834 -12.36 -14.24 -18.52
CA LYS A 834 -12.58 -14.16 -19.97
C LYS A 834 -13.05 -15.49 -20.53
N ASP A 835 -12.37 -16.58 -20.19
CA ASP A 835 -12.46 -17.87 -20.89
C ASP A 835 -12.83 -19.03 -19.97
N ARG A 836 -12.31 -19.09 -18.73
CA ARG A 836 -12.64 -20.13 -17.75
C ARG A 836 -12.81 -19.57 -16.34
N LEU A 837 -13.78 -20.12 -15.60
CA LEU A 837 -14.14 -19.73 -14.24
C LEU A 837 -14.30 -20.97 -13.35
N PHE A 838 -13.55 -21.01 -12.25
CA PHE A 838 -13.53 -22.09 -11.27
C PHE A 838 -13.89 -21.59 -9.87
N PHE A 839 -14.69 -22.36 -9.12
CA PHE A 839 -15.07 -22.10 -7.73
C PHE A 839 -14.59 -23.25 -6.84
N TYR A 840 -13.92 -22.96 -5.71
CA TYR A 840 -13.40 -23.98 -4.79
C TYR A 840 -14.04 -23.90 -3.41
N GLY A 841 -14.55 -25.03 -2.90
CA GLY A 841 -15.13 -25.14 -1.57
C GLY A 841 -14.83 -26.48 -0.90
N ALA A 842 -14.75 -26.49 0.43
CA ALA A 842 -14.59 -27.72 1.22
C ALA A 842 -15.92 -28.17 1.80
N THR A 843 -16.19 -29.48 1.83
CA THR A 843 -17.44 -30.06 2.35
C THR A 843 -17.41 -30.34 3.86
N THR A 844 -16.23 -30.33 4.50
CA THR A 844 -16.08 -30.48 5.95
C THR A 844 -15.18 -29.42 6.59
N LYS A 845 -15.25 -29.28 7.93
CA LYS A 845 -14.45 -28.34 8.72
C LYS A 845 -14.01 -28.97 10.06
N GLY A 846 -12.79 -28.64 10.49
CA GLY A 846 -12.23 -29.05 11.78
C GLY A 846 -11.88 -30.54 11.88
N GLN A 847 -11.25 -30.93 13.00
CA GLN A 847 -10.80 -32.31 13.22
C GLN A 847 -11.97 -33.32 13.28
N ASN A 848 -13.13 -32.90 13.80
CA ASN A 848 -14.34 -33.72 13.87
C ASN A 848 -15.11 -33.78 12.53
N LYS A 849 -14.54 -33.29 11.41
CA LYS A 849 -15.12 -33.27 10.06
C LYS A 849 -16.60 -32.82 10.02
N SER A 850 -16.93 -31.73 10.70
CA SER A 850 -18.31 -31.21 10.70
C SER A 850 -18.70 -30.69 9.31
N LEU A 851 -19.96 -30.91 8.90
CA LEU A 851 -20.44 -30.54 7.57
C LEU A 851 -20.30 -29.02 7.33
N ARG A 852 -19.60 -28.66 6.25
CA ARG A 852 -19.41 -27.27 5.82
C ARG A 852 -20.18 -27.05 4.51
N ARG A 853 -21.22 -26.21 4.57
CA ARG A 853 -22.03 -25.87 3.38
C ARG A 853 -21.24 -24.96 2.43
N LEU A 854 -21.50 -25.14 1.13
CA LEU A 854 -21.07 -24.20 0.09
C LEU A 854 -21.81 -22.85 0.23
N SER A 855 -21.37 -21.84 -0.52
CA SER A 855 -22.08 -20.56 -0.59
C SER A 855 -23.46 -20.71 -1.24
N ASP A 856 -24.50 -20.13 -0.63
CA ASP A 856 -25.84 -20.07 -1.24
C ASP A 856 -25.85 -19.17 -2.51
N PHE A 857 -24.79 -18.38 -2.76
CA PHE A 857 -24.65 -17.62 -4.01
C PHE A 857 -24.38 -18.50 -5.25
N LEU A 858 -23.87 -19.73 -5.06
CA LEU A 858 -23.62 -20.68 -6.16
C LEU A 858 -24.90 -21.26 -6.77
N ASP A 859 -26.04 -21.11 -6.10
CA ASP A 859 -27.32 -21.58 -6.61
C ASP A 859 -28.04 -20.49 -7.44
N ARG A 860 -27.44 -19.29 -7.55
CA ARG A 860 -27.95 -18.09 -8.24
C ARG A 860 -27.20 -17.75 -9.54
N ILE A 861 -26.28 -18.61 -9.99
CA ILE A 861 -25.40 -18.39 -11.16
C ILE A 861 -25.71 -19.32 -12.35
N GLY A 862 -26.89 -19.94 -12.36
CA GLY A 862 -27.35 -20.75 -13.47
C GLY A 862 -26.62 -22.09 -13.66
N PRO A 863 -26.53 -22.60 -14.91
CA PRO A 863 -25.92 -23.87 -15.23
C PRO A 863 -24.42 -23.92 -14.90
N VAL A 864 -24.03 -24.90 -14.08
CA VAL A 864 -22.64 -25.12 -13.64
C VAL A 864 -22.27 -26.60 -13.72
N SER A 865 -21.00 -26.88 -14.00
CA SER A 865 -20.42 -28.22 -13.82
C SER A 865 -20.03 -28.40 -12.34
N ARG A 866 -20.40 -29.50 -11.70
CA ARG A 866 -20.04 -29.79 -10.30
C ARG A 866 -19.18 -31.05 -10.23
N ASN A 867 -17.94 -30.90 -9.74
CA ASN A 867 -16.94 -31.96 -9.65
C ASN A 867 -16.52 -32.15 -8.19
N ALA A 868 -16.59 -33.38 -7.69
CA ALA A 868 -16.01 -33.77 -6.41
C ALA A 868 -14.60 -34.32 -6.66
N THR A 869 -13.60 -33.64 -6.11
CA THR A 869 -12.20 -33.81 -6.46
C THR A 869 -11.40 -34.30 -5.25
N THR A 870 -10.77 -35.46 -5.41
CA THR A 870 -9.78 -36.00 -4.48
C THR A 870 -8.40 -35.75 -5.08
N PRO A 871 -7.65 -34.74 -4.64
CA PRO A 871 -6.38 -34.42 -5.27
C PRO A 871 -5.33 -35.51 -5.06
N ILE A 872 -4.56 -35.74 -6.11
CA ILE A 872 -3.42 -36.66 -6.20
C ILE A 872 -2.17 -35.98 -5.62
N LEU A 873 -1.99 -34.68 -5.87
CA LEU A 873 -0.88 -33.89 -5.34
C LEU A 873 -0.97 -33.78 -3.81
N LYS A 874 0.04 -34.30 -3.13
CA LYS A 874 0.17 -34.20 -1.67
C LYS A 874 0.96 -32.94 -1.30
N LEU A 875 0.36 -32.06 -0.51
CA LEU A 875 1.01 -30.87 0.02
C LEU A 875 2.22 -31.26 0.90
N PRO A 876 3.47 -30.87 0.55
CA PRO A 876 4.64 -31.18 1.37
C PRO A 876 4.57 -30.53 2.76
N ILE A 877 5.11 -31.21 3.78
CA ILE A 877 5.13 -30.71 5.16
C ILE A 877 5.91 -29.38 5.22
N ALA A 878 5.28 -28.34 5.76
CA ALA A 878 5.90 -27.02 5.91
C ALA A 878 7.16 -27.09 6.80
N PRO A 879 8.25 -26.37 6.48
CA PRO A 879 9.49 -26.39 7.26
C PRO A 879 9.29 -26.13 8.75
N GLU A 880 8.39 -25.22 9.10
CA GLU A 880 8.06 -24.82 10.46
C GLU A 880 7.31 -25.89 11.27
N ASN A 881 6.71 -26.87 10.60
CA ASN A 881 6.01 -28.01 11.22
C ASN A 881 6.89 -29.25 11.33
N LYS A 882 8.16 -29.20 10.87
CA LYS A 882 9.12 -30.27 11.11
C LYS A 882 9.52 -30.29 12.59
N PRO A 883 9.55 -31.46 13.26
CA PRO A 883 10.05 -31.55 14.62
C PRO A 883 11.55 -31.21 14.66
N LEU A 884 11.95 -30.44 15.68
CA LEU A 884 13.34 -30.15 15.97
C LEU A 884 13.82 -31.12 17.05
N PRO A 885 14.85 -31.94 16.81
CA PRO A 885 15.49 -32.70 17.88
C PRO A 885 16.17 -31.71 18.85
N VAL A 886 15.93 -31.89 20.14
CA VAL A 886 16.59 -31.13 21.21
C VAL A 886 17.15 -32.15 22.19
N GLU A 887 18.47 -32.19 22.31
CA GLU A 887 19.18 -33.00 23.28
C GLU A 887 19.59 -32.12 24.46
N PHE A 888 19.37 -32.60 25.68
CA PHE A 888 19.73 -31.89 26.90
C PHE A 888 20.91 -32.58 27.56
N GLN A 889 21.93 -31.81 27.96
CA GLN A 889 23.06 -32.31 28.73
C GLN A 889 22.83 -32.02 30.22
N GLY A 890 22.67 -33.07 31.03
CA GLY A 890 22.43 -32.98 32.48
C GLY A 890 20.95 -32.86 32.88
N ASP A 891 20.71 -32.54 34.14
CA ASP A 891 19.37 -32.46 34.72
C ASP A 891 18.62 -31.20 34.25
N VAL A 892 17.40 -31.39 33.75
CA VAL A 892 16.58 -30.33 33.16
C VAL A 892 15.47 -29.91 34.11
N ASN A 893 15.50 -28.65 34.55
CA ASN A 893 14.49 -28.07 35.43
C ASN A 893 13.69 -26.98 34.73
N PHE A 894 12.39 -27.21 34.52
CA PHE A 894 11.44 -26.22 34.02
C PHE A 894 10.38 -25.90 35.08
N SER A 895 9.96 -24.64 35.16
CA SER A 895 8.83 -24.24 36.00
C SER A 895 7.49 -24.70 35.40
N ALA A 896 6.45 -24.79 36.23
CA ALA A 896 5.09 -25.13 35.77
C ALA A 896 4.65 -24.22 34.60
N ASN A 897 4.83 -22.90 34.74
CA ASN A 897 4.54 -21.93 33.68
C ASN A 897 5.29 -22.20 32.35
N ALA A 898 6.49 -22.78 32.41
CA ALA A 898 7.25 -23.13 31.23
C ALA A 898 6.68 -24.39 30.55
N LEU A 899 6.33 -25.42 31.33
CA LEU A 899 5.65 -26.63 30.82
C LEU A 899 4.26 -26.30 30.26
N ASP A 900 3.50 -25.43 30.91
CA ASP A 900 2.22 -24.91 30.39
C ASP A 900 2.42 -24.13 29.09
N LEU A 901 3.49 -23.33 28.98
CA LEU A 901 3.81 -22.66 27.71
C LEU A 901 4.16 -23.65 26.61
N TYR A 902 4.87 -24.75 26.92
CA TYR A 902 5.15 -25.81 25.95
C TYR A 902 3.87 -26.49 25.48
N ASN A 903 2.98 -26.89 26.40
CA ASN A 903 1.70 -27.53 26.07
C ASN A 903 0.80 -26.63 25.20
N ASN A 904 0.80 -25.31 25.44
CA ASN A 904 0.04 -24.36 24.64
C ASN A 904 0.72 -23.97 23.32
N CYS A 905 2.06 -23.85 23.29
CA CYS A 905 2.82 -23.46 22.11
C CYS A 905 4.30 -23.88 22.21
N PRO A 906 4.67 -25.07 21.71
CA PRO A 906 6.05 -25.58 21.74
C PRO A 906 7.06 -24.63 21.11
N ARG A 907 6.67 -23.92 20.04
CA ARG A 907 7.50 -22.89 19.37
C ARG A 907 7.79 -21.69 20.27
N ARG A 908 6.80 -21.20 21.01
CA ARG A 908 7.01 -20.08 21.95
C ARG A 908 7.83 -20.51 23.16
N PHE A 909 7.70 -21.75 23.60
CA PHE A 909 8.59 -22.34 24.60
C PHE A 909 10.05 -22.41 24.13
N LEU A 910 10.31 -22.95 22.92
CA LEU A 910 11.64 -22.97 22.31
C LEU A 910 12.28 -21.58 22.31
N TYR A 911 11.55 -20.56 21.85
CA TYR A 911 12.04 -19.20 21.83
C TYR A 911 12.23 -18.60 23.25
N THR A 912 11.29 -18.81 24.17
CA THR A 912 11.31 -18.15 25.50
C THR A 912 12.30 -18.79 26.48
N TYR A 913 12.40 -20.12 26.50
CA TYR A 913 13.09 -20.87 27.56
C TYR A 913 14.32 -21.64 27.09
N LEU A 914 14.39 -22.07 25.83
CA LEU A 914 15.58 -22.78 25.31
C LEU A 914 16.58 -21.81 24.67
N LEU A 915 16.11 -20.97 23.73
CA LEU A 915 16.95 -19.96 23.08
C LEU A 915 17.02 -18.64 23.88
N SER A 916 16.27 -18.51 24.98
CA SER A 916 16.19 -17.30 25.83
C SER A 916 15.91 -15.98 25.09
N ILE A 917 15.28 -16.06 23.91
CA ILE A 917 14.99 -14.91 23.05
C ILE A 917 13.67 -14.24 23.40
N GLY A 918 13.75 -13.37 24.40
CA GLY A 918 12.73 -12.37 24.71
C GLY A 918 13.34 -10.97 24.66
N GLY A 919 12.76 -10.09 23.84
CA GLY A 919 13.09 -8.66 23.91
C GLY A 919 12.69 -8.08 25.27
N ARG A 920 13.35 -6.98 25.69
CA ARG A 920 12.74 -6.08 26.67
C ARG A 920 11.35 -5.71 26.12
N ARG A 921 10.29 -6.01 26.86
CA ARG A 921 8.98 -5.41 26.55
C ARG A 921 9.17 -3.91 26.65
N GLN A 922 8.63 -3.16 25.70
CA GLN A 922 8.45 -1.72 25.89
C GLN A 922 7.49 -1.58 27.07
N GLU A 923 7.97 -1.02 28.19
CA GLU A 923 7.19 -0.89 29.40
C GLU A 923 6.06 0.11 29.13
N THR A 924 4.82 -0.37 29.16
CA THR A 924 3.65 0.52 29.12
C THR A 924 3.51 1.20 30.48
N ALA A 925 2.79 2.33 30.54
CA ALA A 925 2.51 2.99 31.82
C ALA A 925 1.81 2.07 32.83
N PHE A 926 0.98 1.13 32.36
CA PHE A 926 0.45 0.05 33.20
C PHE A 926 1.53 -0.87 33.78
N MET A 927 2.54 -1.25 32.99
CA MET A 927 3.69 -2.02 33.49
C MET A 927 4.56 -1.22 34.46
N GLN A 928 4.82 0.05 34.16
CA GLN A 928 5.51 0.98 35.07
C GLN A 928 4.77 1.13 36.41
N MET A 929 3.43 1.15 36.41
CA MET A 929 2.63 1.15 37.64
C MET A 929 2.84 -0.14 38.44
N HIS A 930 2.87 -1.31 37.79
CA HIS A 930 3.19 -2.58 38.45
C HIS A 930 4.62 -2.63 39.00
N GLU A 931 5.60 -2.01 38.32
CA GLU A 931 6.97 -1.88 38.83
C GLU A 931 7.06 -0.87 39.99
N ALA A 932 6.28 0.22 39.97
CA ALA A 932 6.16 1.14 41.11
C ALA A 932 5.56 0.44 42.35
N VAL A 933 4.51 -0.37 42.18
CA VAL A 933 3.96 -1.22 43.24
C VAL A 933 5.03 -2.20 43.75
N ARG A 934 5.82 -2.81 42.85
CA ARG A 934 6.91 -3.73 43.23
C ARG A 934 8.02 -3.02 44.01
N ASP A 935 8.43 -1.83 43.59
CA ASP A 935 9.42 -0.98 44.29
C ASP A 935 8.95 -0.68 45.73
N VAL A 936 7.67 -0.31 45.91
CA VAL A 936 7.07 -0.07 47.23
C VAL A 936 7.06 -1.35 48.06
N LEU A 937 6.58 -2.49 47.53
CA LEU A 937 6.55 -3.76 48.25
C LEU A 937 7.95 -4.22 48.67
N GLN A 938 8.95 -4.15 47.78
CA GLN A 938 10.33 -4.49 48.12
C GLN A 938 10.89 -3.58 49.22
N THR A 939 10.53 -2.30 49.20
CA THR A 939 10.93 -1.34 50.24
C THR A 939 10.30 -1.70 51.59
N ILE A 940 9.02 -2.04 51.63
CA ILE A 940 8.32 -2.52 52.83
C ILE A 940 8.96 -3.82 53.36
N THR A 941 9.21 -4.82 52.50
CA THR A 941 9.84 -6.09 52.91
C THR A 941 11.25 -5.89 53.47
N ARG A 942 12.02 -4.91 52.96
CA ARG A 942 13.35 -4.57 53.49
C ARG A 942 13.30 -3.85 54.84
N LEU A 943 12.23 -3.11 55.14
CA LEU A 943 12.06 -2.36 56.39
C LEU A 943 11.55 -3.23 57.56
N GLY A 944 10.89 -4.36 57.25
CA GLY A 944 10.46 -5.37 58.22
C GLY A 944 9.14 -5.06 58.94
N ASN A 945 8.52 -6.10 59.51
CA ASN A 945 7.13 -6.11 60.00
C ASN A 945 6.89 -5.34 61.32
N GLY A 946 7.64 -4.27 61.60
CA GLY A 946 7.62 -3.55 62.89
C GLY A 946 6.67 -2.34 62.97
N HIS A 947 6.26 -1.76 61.85
CA HIS A 947 5.51 -0.50 61.83
C HIS A 947 4.39 -0.49 60.80
N VAL A 948 3.31 0.24 61.13
CA VAL A 948 2.30 0.70 60.16
C VAL A 948 2.99 1.71 59.25
N LEU A 949 3.55 1.21 58.14
CA LEU A 949 4.22 2.03 57.14
C LEU A 949 3.17 2.73 56.28
N ASP A 950 3.12 4.06 56.40
CA ASP A 950 2.47 4.90 55.39
C ASP A 950 3.27 4.77 54.08
N TRP A 951 2.70 4.03 53.14
CA TRP A 951 3.30 3.77 51.85
C TRP A 951 2.98 4.85 50.81
N GLN A 952 2.10 5.82 51.10
CA GLN A 952 1.70 6.85 50.13
C GLN A 952 2.89 7.72 49.66
N PRO A 953 3.80 8.22 50.53
CA PRO A 953 4.98 8.98 50.10
C PRO A 953 5.98 8.13 49.29
N ILE A 954 6.05 6.83 49.58
CA ILE A 954 6.91 5.87 48.86
C ILE A 954 6.34 5.61 47.47
N LEU A 955 5.01 5.49 47.36
CA LEU A 955 4.29 5.31 46.10
C LEU A 955 4.43 6.53 45.17
N GLU A 956 4.28 7.76 45.67
CA GLU A 956 4.53 8.98 44.88
C GLU A 956 5.97 9.01 44.37
N THR A 957 6.95 8.71 45.23
CA THR A 957 8.37 8.67 44.84
C THR A 957 8.62 7.60 43.77
N ALA A 958 7.97 6.44 43.87
CA ALA A 958 8.03 5.39 42.86
C ALA A 958 7.34 5.81 41.55
N PHE A 959 6.21 6.52 41.58
CA PHE A 959 5.52 7.04 40.40
C PHE A 959 6.35 8.09 39.66
N VAL A 960 7.04 8.99 40.39
CA VAL A 960 8.00 9.93 39.79
C VAL A 960 9.17 9.17 39.17
N LYS A 961 9.78 8.23 39.90
CA LYS A 961 10.91 7.39 39.42
C LYS A 961 10.57 6.62 38.13
N GLN A 962 9.35 6.09 38.04
CA GLN A 962 8.88 5.31 36.88
C GLN A 962 8.26 6.19 35.77
N GLY A 963 8.29 7.52 35.90
CA GLY A 963 7.81 8.47 34.88
C GLY A 963 6.28 8.65 34.80
N LEU A 964 5.51 8.09 35.74
CA LEU A 964 4.04 8.09 35.71
C LEU A 964 3.40 9.41 36.12
N HIS A 965 4.13 10.25 36.86
CA HIS A 965 3.59 11.49 37.42
C HIS A 965 3.07 12.52 36.39
N GLU A 966 3.52 12.46 35.14
CA GLU A 966 3.06 13.32 34.03
C GLU A 966 2.02 12.63 33.12
N HIS A 967 1.62 11.40 33.44
CA HIS A 967 0.73 10.59 32.60
C HIS A 967 -0.75 10.98 32.80
N GLY A 968 -1.54 11.09 31.73
CA GLY A 968 -2.94 11.54 31.83
C GLY A 968 -3.83 10.68 32.77
N TYR A 969 -3.67 9.36 32.74
CA TYR A 969 -4.31 8.43 33.70
C TYR A 969 -3.56 8.21 35.04
N VAL A 970 -2.75 9.17 35.52
CA VAL A 970 -1.96 9.01 36.76
C VAL A 970 -2.82 8.66 37.98
N ASP A 971 -3.97 9.31 38.16
CA ASP A 971 -4.87 9.08 39.30
C ASP A 971 -5.51 7.69 39.29
N ASP A 972 -5.71 7.12 38.10
CA ASP A 972 -6.23 5.77 37.93
C ASP A 972 -5.18 4.71 38.22
N TYR A 973 -3.95 4.91 37.72
CA TYR A 973 -2.82 4.06 38.06
C TYR A 973 -2.52 4.11 39.56
N ARG A 974 -2.61 5.30 40.18
CA ARG A 974 -2.51 5.49 41.63
C ARG A 974 -3.58 4.65 42.32
N ASN A 975 -4.86 4.86 42.02
CA ASN A 975 -5.97 4.07 42.59
C ASN A 975 -5.81 2.55 42.44
N ILE A 976 -5.28 2.06 41.32
CA ILE A 976 -5.00 0.63 41.13
C ILE A 976 -3.83 0.18 42.02
N ALA A 977 -2.74 0.95 42.05
CA ALA A 977 -1.58 0.68 42.89
C ALA A 977 -1.94 0.69 44.39
N GLU A 978 -2.74 1.65 44.85
CA GLU A 978 -3.25 1.73 46.23
C GLU A 978 -4.06 0.49 46.61
N LYS A 979 -4.97 0.04 45.74
CA LYS A 979 -5.76 -1.19 45.97
C LYS A 979 -4.88 -2.43 46.01
N MET A 980 -3.88 -2.53 45.12
CA MET A 980 -2.93 -3.64 45.11
C MET A 980 -2.06 -3.65 46.38
N LEU A 981 -1.50 -2.51 46.78
CA LEU A 981 -0.71 -2.38 48.00
C LEU A 981 -1.54 -2.68 49.25
N THR A 982 -2.79 -2.21 49.31
CA THR A 982 -3.73 -2.53 50.40
C THR A 982 -3.97 -4.04 50.48
N PHE A 983 -4.23 -4.70 49.36
CA PHE A 983 -4.39 -6.16 49.30
C PHE A 983 -3.13 -6.90 49.76
N PHE A 984 -1.94 -6.52 49.27
CA PHE A 984 -0.67 -7.20 49.60
C PHE A 984 -0.11 -6.89 50.98
N THR A 985 -0.57 -5.83 51.65
CA THR A 985 -0.19 -5.50 53.04
C THR A 985 -1.18 -6.02 54.08
N GLN A 986 -2.38 -6.44 53.64
CA GLN A 986 -3.40 -7.09 54.46
C GLN A 986 -3.42 -8.63 54.31
N SER A 987 -2.71 -9.18 53.32
CA SER A 987 -2.54 -10.62 53.06
C SER A 987 -1.23 -11.15 53.66
#